data_AF-A0A9P6TRR1-F1
#
_entry.id   AF-A0A9P6TRR1-F1
#
_cell.length_a   1.000
_cell.length_b   1.000
_cell.length_c   1.000
_cell.angle_alpha   90.00
_cell.angle_beta   90.00
_cell.angle_gamma   90.00
#
_symmetry.space_group_name_H-M   'P 1'
#
loop_
_entity.id
_entity.type
_entity.pdbx_description
1 polymer ?
#
loop_
_entity_poly.entity_id
_entity_poly.type
_entity_poly.pdbx_seq_one_letter_code
_entity_poly.pdbx_strand_id
1 'polypeptide(L)'
;MDTFRSKPHILIIGGGVTGLTTAWVMLEKGYQVTVISKQYASTEAAITSQISGTLWEWAPAVNGPHTDSLSPTDSQRWSLIAYERFEKIAKSQELSEKSGVSMRLANYFFRQPVVENPQSVANMNEIEKHVKDFRHDAAIIDEVGISKECGVVDCYQYSAPVISASRYMIWLTNYVKSLGTTLVERIIEGDLYYQELSLLREYGADVLVNCTGLAGHQLATDDTVYPQRHASLRVINDGSKFPRVTQAMSLTPEEGSNSFSIVPLDNDILLVGSLAEANQRNLNVTLENHSPLQKAYERIVEFYPELGAGEIDPNHPVEVGLLPYRKSSVRVERDKRFQNGDKLSRIIHNYGQGNAGFSLSFGCAEDVGSIIDEIVKEDNKLPPKISLFLILLANFLFNISFYIIIPTVTHYANSLGADNVFSGLVIGGNTLTSIVSIFFLNQIPLLRNRYIATLHLACASFLVGNILYALAARAQFLYLIFIGRLVNGLGFTGWFFVKRYCTDPRIVGVRKRTMCCSLLVVSQSLGMVIGPLIGGQLARVGDLGVIMNMNTIAGWVMACIWLAYWIAVVIFFKDIPKSASADKPAKRSIFKMFQKGSYGMLAITIAMSFIAFSVFFELGAWEANIPIFTAKEFGWNEWDSGNFIGLIGIGSIVIVVPMTIYSQKIQDRTTAVVGFGMALIGMILYLARLTTGGVGKPDYGVSWFLVCSGYNIASTITLSLMSKLFPDQLSDVCALIVQVSNYIGRLTGAVWGTSSEAVTDIGVASLELAFTIIGFSAIVIMWQRIHTVTG
;
A
#
# COMPACT_ATOMS: atom_id res chain seq x y z
N MET A 1 -19.23 -10.27 -4.87
CA MET A 1 -19.31 -8.91 -5.44
C MET A 1 -18.31 -8.06 -4.67
N ASP A 2 -17.07 -7.97 -5.14
CA ASP A 2 -16.16 -6.88 -4.79
C ASP A 2 -15.40 -6.58 -6.08
N THR A 3 -15.87 -5.52 -6.71
CA THR A 3 -15.51 -5.03 -8.02
C THR A 3 -14.09 -4.51 -8.06
N PHE A 4 -13.48 -4.57 -9.25
CA PHE A 4 -12.40 -3.68 -9.67
C PHE A 4 -12.61 -2.26 -9.11
N ARG A 5 -11.94 -1.94 -7.99
CA ARG A 5 -11.87 -0.55 -7.52
C ARG A 5 -10.93 0.18 -8.46
N SER A 6 -11.50 0.85 -9.46
CA SER A 6 -10.71 1.70 -10.38
C SER A 6 -10.16 2.94 -9.68
N LYS A 7 -10.71 3.31 -8.51
CA LYS A 7 -10.38 4.52 -7.76
C LYS A 7 -9.96 4.17 -6.32
N PRO A 8 -8.85 4.73 -5.81
CA PRO A 8 -8.47 4.58 -4.40
C PRO A 8 -9.55 5.17 -3.47
N HIS A 9 -9.68 4.63 -2.27
CA HIS A 9 -10.70 4.99 -1.29
C HIS A 9 -10.08 5.60 -0.04
N ILE A 10 -10.55 6.78 0.34
CA ILE A 10 -10.09 7.54 1.50
C ILE A 10 -11.12 7.46 2.63
N LEU A 11 -10.66 7.09 3.82
CA LEU A 11 -11.46 7.10 5.04
C LEU A 11 -11.13 8.35 5.85
N ILE A 12 -12.09 9.23 6.04
CA ILE A 12 -11.93 10.46 6.83
C ILE A 12 -12.64 10.28 8.16
N ILE A 13 -11.98 10.58 9.27
CA ILE A 13 -12.56 10.55 10.61
C ILE A 13 -12.73 11.99 11.09
N GLY A 14 -13.98 12.44 11.23
CA GLY A 14 -14.36 13.81 11.59
C GLY A 14 -15.27 14.44 10.52
N GLY A 15 -16.48 14.85 10.93
CA GLY A 15 -17.50 15.47 10.06
C GLY A 15 -17.63 16.98 10.24
N GLY A 16 -16.60 17.63 10.79
CA GLY A 16 -16.52 19.10 10.85
C GLY A 16 -16.05 19.72 9.54
N VAL A 17 -15.88 21.04 9.51
CA VAL A 17 -15.46 21.79 8.31
C VAL A 17 -14.21 21.19 7.67
N THR A 18 -13.19 20.88 8.48
CA THR A 18 -11.92 20.31 8.00
C THR A 18 -12.13 18.97 7.29
N GLY A 19 -12.94 18.07 7.88
CA GLY A 19 -13.16 16.74 7.33
C GLY A 19 -14.05 16.74 6.09
N LEU A 20 -15.13 17.54 6.08
CA LEU A 20 -16.02 17.63 4.93
C LEU A 20 -15.39 18.40 3.76
N THR A 21 -14.61 19.46 4.02
CA THR A 21 -13.84 20.13 2.96
C THR A 21 -12.76 19.19 2.40
N THR A 22 -12.10 18.40 3.26
CA THR A 22 -11.18 17.34 2.78
C THR A 22 -11.92 16.33 1.90
N ALA A 23 -13.11 15.89 2.29
CA ALA A 23 -13.93 14.99 1.49
C ALA A 23 -14.26 15.58 0.11
N TRP A 24 -14.68 16.85 0.07
CA TRP A 24 -14.94 17.57 -1.18
C TRP A 24 -13.71 17.57 -2.09
N VAL A 25 -12.55 18.04 -1.61
CA VAL A 25 -11.32 18.10 -2.42
C VAL A 25 -10.90 16.71 -2.91
N MET A 26 -11.08 15.65 -2.11
CA MET A 26 -10.76 14.29 -2.52
C MET A 26 -11.69 13.77 -3.62
N LEU A 27 -12.98 14.10 -3.55
CA LEU A 27 -13.95 13.77 -4.61
C LEU A 27 -13.61 14.48 -5.94
N GLU A 28 -13.20 15.74 -5.89
CA GLU A 28 -12.74 16.49 -7.09
C GLU A 28 -11.52 15.82 -7.74
N LYS A 29 -10.60 15.30 -6.93
CA LYS A 29 -9.43 14.51 -7.40
C LYS A 29 -9.81 13.10 -7.91
N GLY A 30 -11.08 12.69 -7.79
CA GLY A 30 -11.58 11.42 -8.31
C GLY A 30 -11.45 10.24 -7.34
N TYR A 31 -11.19 10.49 -6.05
CA TYR A 31 -11.16 9.46 -5.02
C TYR A 31 -12.56 9.03 -4.59
N GLN A 32 -12.71 7.79 -4.13
CA GLN A 32 -13.88 7.39 -3.34
C GLN A 32 -13.68 7.86 -1.90
N VAL A 33 -14.73 8.33 -1.22
CA VAL A 33 -14.62 8.87 0.15
C VAL A 33 -15.70 8.30 1.06
N THR A 34 -15.28 7.89 2.26
CA THR A 34 -16.17 7.65 3.40
C THR A 34 -15.78 8.60 4.53
N VAL A 35 -16.76 9.27 5.13
CA VAL A 35 -16.56 10.08 6.34
C VAL A 35 -17.21 9.34 7.50
N ILE A 36 -16.48 9.19 8.60
CA ILE A 36 -16.97 8.71 9.89
C ILE A 36 -17.01 9.90 10.83
N SER A 37 -18.14 10.13 11.50
CA SER A 37 -18.19 11.09 12.59
C SER A 37 -19.16 10.67 13.66
N LYS A 38 -18.97 11.19 14.88
CA LYS A 38 -19.93 11.00 15.98
C LYS A 38 -21.31 11.58 15.63
N GLN A 39 -21.33 12.70 14.91
CA GLN A 39 -22.54 13.40 14.48
C GLN A 39 -22.19 14.34 13.31
N TYR A 40 -23.18 14.72 12.51
CA TYR A 40 -23.04 15.71 11.44
C TYR A 40 -23.83 16.98 11.77
N ALA A 41 -23.58 18.05 11.02
CA ALA A 41 -24.27 19.32 11.22
C ALA A 41 -25.78 19.19 11.02
N SER A 42 -26.55 19.73 11.96
CA SER A 42 -28.03 19.72 11.93
C SER A 42 -28.59 20.99 12.55
N THR A 43 -29.89 21.20 12.40
CA THR A 43 -30.61 22.31 13.05
C THR A 43 -30.91 22.06 14.53
N GLU A 44 -30.93 20.79 14.95
CA GLU A 44 -31.32 20.40 16.32
C GLU A 44 -30.12 20.31 17.27
N ALA A 45 -28.97 19.85 16.77
CA ALA A 45 -27.76 19.67 17.55
C ALA A 45 -26.55 20.23 16.80
N ALA A 46 -26.06 21.37 17.26
CA ALA A 46 -24.91 22.04 16.65
C ALA A 46 -23.59 21.30 16.94
N ILE A 47 -22.75 21.16 15.92
CA ILE A 47 -21.34 20.79 16.09
C ILE A 47 -20.46 22.02 16.26
N THR A 48 -19.24 21.84 16.77
CA THR A 48 -18.23 22.92 16.89
C THR A 48 -18.11 23.78 15.62
N SER A 49 -18.12 23.17 14.44
CA SER A 49 -17.99 23.91 13.17
C SER A 49 -19.19 24.79 12.82
N GLN A 50 -20.35 24.62 13.45
CA GLN A 50 -21.50 25.52 13.29
C GLN A 50 -21.39 26.78 14.15
N ILE A 51 -20.39 26.83 15.05
CA ILE A 51 -20.14 27.91 16.02
C ILE A 51 -18.80 28.62 15.73
N SER A 52 -17.95 28.08 14.85
CA SER A 52 -16.61 28.60 14.55
C SER A 52 -16.61 29.76 13.53
N GLY A 53 -15.52 30.54 13.55
CA GLY A 53 -15.31 31.82 12.85
C GLY A 53 -16.05 32.02 11.53
N THR A 54 -16.91 33.03 11.50
CA THR A 54 -17.75 33.39 10.36
C THR A 54 -17.09 34.39 9.41
N LEU A 55 -15.98 35.01 9.81
CA LEU A 55 -15.20 35.94 9.00
C LEU A 55 -13.89 35.28 8.58
N TRP A 56 -13.56 35.36 7.29
CA TRP A 56 -12.25 34.99 6.80
C TRP A 56 -11.21 36.03 7.25
N GLU A 57 -10.04 35.56 7.66
CA GLU A 57 -8.97 36.40 8.23
C GLU A 57 -7.62 36.07 7.59
N TRP A 58 -6.78 37.09 7.45
CA TRP A 58 -5.40 36.96 7.01
C TRP A 58 -4.45 37.88 7.82
N ALA A 59 -3.27 37.42 8.23
CA ALA A 59 -2.98 36.00 8.46
C ALA A 59 -3.95 35.52 9.55
N PRO A 60 -4.56 34.33 9.43
CA PRO A 60 -5.53 33.88 10.42
C PRO A 60 -4.89 33.84 11.80
N ALA A 61 -5.59 34.36 12.82
CA ALA A 61 -5.11 34.34 14.20
C ALA A 61 -5.12 32.90 14.74
N VAL A 62 -4.09 32.10 14.43
CA VAL A 62 -3.87 30.79 15.04
C VAL A 62 -3.36 31.05 16.47
N ASN A 63 -4.28 31.44 17.37
CA ASN A 63 -3.97 31.79 18.76
C ASN A 63 -3.44 30.57 19.54
N GLY A 64 -2.13 30.37 19.46
CA GLY A 64 -1.31 29.54 20.33
C GLY A 64 0.08 30.18 20.39
N PRO A 65 0.86 30.00 21.47
CA PRO A 65 2.23 30.50 21.52
C PRO A 65 3.00 29.92 20.32
N HIS A 66 3.30 30.76 19.32
CA HIS A 66 4.07 30.40 18.14
C HIS A 66 5.50 30.04 18.59
N THR A 67 5.70 28.75 18.88
CA THR A 67 6.99 28.20 19.31
C THR A 67 7.82 27.70 18.13
N ASP A 68 7.22 27.50 16.96
CA ASP A 68 7.88 26.98 15.77
C ASP A 68 7.94 28.02 14.63
N SER A 69 9.14 28.27 14.13
CA SER A 69 9.48 29.19 13.04
C SER A 69 8.93 28.81 11.65
N LEU A 70 8.19 27.71 11.54
CA LEU A 70 7.63 27.15 10.30
C LEU A 70 6.16 27.58 10.02
N SER A 71 5.51 28.31 10.93
CA SER A 71 4.05 28.54 10.92
C SER A 71 3.48 29.65 10.00
N PRO A 72 4.19 30.73 9.60
CA PRO A 72 3.55 31.82 8.86
C PRO A 72 3.22 31.50 7.40
N THR A 73 4.12 30.82 6.66
CA THR A 73 4.02 30.69 5.20
C THR A 73 2.89 29.74 4.75
N ASP A 74 2.73 28.60 5.42
CA ASP A 74 1.69 27.64 5.04
C ASP A 74 0.28 28.14 5.39
N SER A 75 0.12 28.76 6.57
CA SER A 75 -1.18 29.31 6.98
C SER A 75 -1.65 30.46 6.09
N GLN A 76 -0.72 31.32 5.64
CA GLN A 76 -1.00 32.36 4.63
C GLN A 76 -1.40 31.75 3.28
N ARG A 77 -0.68 30.73 2.80
CA ARG A 77 -1.04 30.05 1.56
C ARG A 77 -2.41 29.38 1.66
N TRP A 78 -2.67 28.68 2.76
CA TRP A 78 -3.94 28.00 2.97
C TRP A 78 -5.12 28.97 3.04
N SER A 79 -4.94 30.14 3.67
CA SER A 79 -5.97 31.17 3.75
C SER A 79 -6.30 31.78 2.40
N LEU A 80 -5.30 32.03 1.56
CA LEU A 80 -5.51 32.51 0.19
C LEU A 80 -6.24 31.47 -0.69
N ILE A 81 -5.88 30.20 -0.59
CA ILE A 81 -6.60 29.12 -1.32
C ILE A 81 -8.08 29.08 -0.89
N ALA A 82 -8.35 29.20 0.41
CA ALA A 82 -9.73 29.25 0.91
C ALA A 82 -10.45 30.52 0.44
N TYR A 83 -9.79 31.68 0.43
CA TYR A 83 -10.34 32.93 -0.08
C TYR A 83 -10.85 32.77 -1.52
N GLU A 84 -10.01 32.25 -2.41
CA GLU A 84 -10.36 32.04 -3.82
C GLU A 84 -11.54 31.06 -3.98
N ARG A 85 -11.59 30.01 -3.15
CA ARG A 85 -12.68 29.02 -3.17
C ARG A 85 -14.00 29.65 -2.69
N PHE A 86 -13.98 30.38 -1.59
CA PHE A 86 -15.18 31.05 -1.08
C PHE A 86 -15.64 32.20 -1.98
N GLU A 87 -14.72 32.94 -2.59
CA GLU A 87 -15.05 33.99 -3.57
C GLU A 87 -15.79 33.39 -4.77
N LYS A 88 -15.37 32.21 -5.25
CA LYS A 88 -16.06 31.49 -6.33
C LYS A 88 -17.47 31.03 -5.92
N ILE A 89 -17.65 30.58 -4.67
CA ILE A 89 -18.97 30.22 -4.13
C ILE A 89 -19.87 31.46 -4.07
N ALA A 90 -19.35 32.57 -3.53
CA ALA A 90 -20.09 33.82 -3.37
C ALA A 90 -20.49 34.48 -4.71
N LYS A 91 -19.69 34.30 -5.77
CA LYS A 91 -20.00 34.81 -7.12
C LYS A 91 -21.24 34.17 -7.76
N SER A 92 -21.58 32.94 -7.38
CA SER A 92 -22.79 32.28 -7.86
C SER A 92 -23.94 32.58 -6.91
N GLN A 93 -24.96 33.30 -7.38
CA GLN A 93 -26.11 33.65 -6.56
C GLN A 93 -26.77 32.42 -5.94
N GLU A 94 -26.96 31.35 -6.73
CA GLU A 94 -27.57 30.11 -6.25
C GLU A 94 -26.72 29.44 -5.15
N LEU A 95 -25.39 29.38 -5.33
CA LEU A 95 -24.51 28.75 -4.33
C LEU A 95 -24.39 29.61 -3.09
N SER A 96 -24.20 30.92 -3.24
CA SER A 96 -24.14 31.89 -2.14
C SER A 96 -25.39 31.81 -1.27
N GLU A 97 -26.57 31.83 -1.89
CA GLU A 97 -27.84 31.65 -1.18
C GLU A 97 -27.88 30.29 -0.50
N LYS A 98 -27.55 29.17 -1.16
CA LYS A 98 -27.64 27.85 -0.50
C LYS A 98 -26.63 27.66 0.63
N SER A 99 -25.40 28.12 0.46
CA SER A 99 -24.28 27.88 1.37
C SER A 99 -24.18 28.94 2.48
N GLY A 100 -24.77 30.12 2.30
CA GLY A 100 -24.60 31.25 3.23
C GLY A 100 -23.19 31.83 3.20
N VAL A 101 -22.54 31.81 2.04
CA VAL A 101 -21.21 32.41 1.83
C VAL A 101 -21.40 33.67 1.00
N SER A 102 -20.98 34.82 1.53
CA SER A 102 -21.06 36.11 0.84
C SER A 102 -19.73 36.87 0.97
N MET A 103 -19.44 37.77 0.03
CA MET A 103 -18.31 38.70 0.16
C MET A 103 -18.83 39.98 0.82
N ARG A 104 -18.14 40.42 1.88
CA ARG A 104 -18.47 41.65 2.61
C ARG A 104 -17.20 42.47 2.81
N LEU A 105 -17.36 43.79 2.88
CA LEU A 105 -16.27 44.64 3.34
C LEU A 105 -15.99 44.33 4.82
N ALA A 106 -14.73 44.03 5.13
CA ALA A 106 -14.23 43.77 6.47
C ALA A 106 -13.27 44.89 6.86
N ASN A 107 -13.60 45.56 7.96
CA ASN A 107 -12.85 46.70 8.50
C ASN A 107 -12.02 46.23 9.70
N TYR A 108 -10.71 46.51 9.64
CA TYR A 108 -9.77 46.22 10.71
C TYR A 108 -9.32 47.52 11.34
N PHE A 109 -9.58 47.68 12.63
CA PHE A 109 -9.33 48.91 13.38
C PHE A 109 -8.12 48.76 14.30
N PHE A 110 -7.36 49.84 14.43
CA PHE A 110 -6.11 49.90 15.18
C PHE A 110 -6.09 51.12 16.11
N ARG A 111 -5.61 50.91 17.34
CA ARG A 111 -5.40 51.98 18.33
C ARG A 111 -4.03 52.66 18.22
N GLN A 112 -3.18 52.15 17.33
CA GLN A 112 -1.91 52.76 16.94
C GLN A 112 -1.85 52.80 15.41
N PRO A 113 -1.22 53.81 14.80
CA PRO A 113 -1.04 53.85 13.37
C PRO A 113 -0.34 52.58 12.87
N VAL A 114 -0.88 51.96 11.81
CA VAL A 114 -0.35 50.71 11.25
C VAL A 114 1.12 50.87 10.86
N VAL A 115 1.48 52.07 10.37
CA VAL A 115 2.84 52.46 9.96
C VAL A 115 3.89 52.42 11.08
N GLU A 116 3.46 52.50 12.34
CA GLU A 116 4.38 52.46 13.49
C GLU A 116 4.78 51.03 13.88
N ASN A 117 4.06 50.02 13.41
CA ASN A 117 4.35 48.61 13.67
C ASN A 117 4.81 47.91 12.37
N PRO A 118 6.11 47.58 12.23
CA PRO A 118 6.63 46.92 11.03
C PRO A 118 5.94 45.60 10.66
N GLN A 119 5.47 44.82 11.65
CA GLN A 119 4.74 43.58 11.39
C GLN A 119 3.35 43.86 10.83
N SER A 120 2.65 44.87 11.37
CA SER A 120 1.34 45.30 10.86
C SER A 120 1.45 45.84 9.44
N VAL A 121 2.50 46.61 9.13
CA VAL A 121 2.79 47.08 7.75
C VAL A 121 3.07 45.92 6.81
N ALA A 122 3.92 44.96 7.21
CA ALA A 122 4.25 43.80 6.39
C ALA A 122 2.98 42.97 6.10
N ASN A 123 2.14 42.77 7.11
CA ASN A 123 0.86 42.09 6.96
C ASN A 123 -0.07 42.86 6.00
N MET A 124 -0.24 44.16 6.20
CA MET A 124 -1.10 45.01 5.37
C MET A 124 -0.65 45.03 3.90
N ASN A 125 0.65 45.21 3.64
CA ASN A 125 1.18 45.26 2.28
C ASN A 125 1.06 43.91 1.56
N GLU A 126 1.12 42.81 2.30
CA GLU A 126 1.01 41.49 1.72
C GLU A 126 -0.45 41.15 1.41
N ILE A 127 -1.39 41.44 2.31
CA ILE A 127 -2.81 41.20 2.06
C ILE A 127 -3.34 42.05 0.91
N GLU A 128 -2.91 43.31 0.80
CA GLU A 128 -3.28 44.24 -0.28
C GLU A 128 -3.04 43.64 -1.67
N LYS A 129 -2.00 42.82 -1.84
CA LYS A 129 -1.66 42.18 -3.12
C LYS A 129 -2.68 41.11 -3.55
N HIS A 130 -3.46 40.58 -2.62
CA HIS A 130 -4.27 39.37 -2.82
C HIS A 130 -5.77 39.61 -2.67
N VAL A 131 -6.19 40.63 -1.92
CA VAL A 131 -7.60 40.93 -1.67
C VAL A 131 -8.13 42.02 -2.61
N LYS A 132 -9.46 42.10 -2.71
CA LYS A 132 -10.16 43.13 -3.48
C LYS A 132 -10.63 44.26 -2.58
N ASP A 133 -10.89 45.41 -3.21
CA ASP A 133 -11.50 46.58 -2.55
C ASP A 133 -10.69 47.05 -1.33
N PHE A 134 -9.35 46.95 -1.42
CA PHE A 134 -8.46 47.37 -0.37
C PHE A 134 -8.45 48.90 -0.24
N ARG A 135 -8.65 49.41 0.98
CA ARG A 135 -8.58 50.84 1.32
C ARG A 135 -7.94 51.01 2.70
N HIS A 136 -6.83 51.73 2.77
CA HIS A 136 -6.22 52.18 4.04
C HIS A 136 -6.55 53.66 4.24
N ASP A 137 -7.51 53.96 5.11
CA ASP A 137 -8.00 55.33 5.33
C ASP A 137 -8.70 55.46 6.69
N ALA A 138 -8.21 56.37 7.54
CA ALA A 138 -8.79 56.63 8.86
C ALA A 138 -10.22 57.22 8.78
N ALA A 139 -10.62 57.82 7.66
CA ALA A 139 -12.00 58.31 7.46
C ALA A 139 -13.06 57.21 7.61
N ILE A 140 -12.68 55.94 7.39
CA ILE A 140 -13.56 54.78 7.58
C ILE A 140 -14.11 54.71 9.02
N ILE A 141 -13.34 55.16 10.01
CA ILE A 141 -13.74 55.18 11.43
C ILE A 141 -15.01 56.01 11.63
N ASP A 142 -15.08 57.20 11.03
CA ASP A 142 -16.25 58.07 11.08
C ASP A 142 -17.38 57.54 10.14
N GLU A 143 -17.03 56.99 8.97
CA GLU A 143 -18.01 56.44 8.00
C GLU A 143 -18.86 55.29 8.57
N VAL A 144 -18.25 54.40 9.37
CA VAL A 144 -18.93 53.24 9.98
C VAL A 144 -19.45 53.51 11.39
N GLY A 145 -19.22 54.72 11.95
CA GLY A 145 -19.78 55.14 13.23
C GLY A 145 -19.08 54.56 14.47
N ILE A 146 -17.76 54.35 14.42
CA ILE A 146 -17.00 53.89 15.60
C ILE A 146 -16.90 55.01 16.64
N SER A 147 -16.97 54.65 17.92
CA SER A 147 -16.82 55.61 19.02
C SER A 147 -15.44 56.26 19.04
N LYS A 148 -15.42 57.60 19.12
CA LYS A 148 -14.18 58.40 19.27
C LYS A 148 -13.48 58.16 20.59
N GLU A 149 -14.20 57.67 21.59
CA GLU A 149 -13.67 57.41 22.94
C GLU A 149 -12.85 56.10 23.00
N CYS A 150 -12.95 55.24 21.99
CA CYS A 150 -12.26 53.94 21.97
C CYS A 150 -10.80 53.99 21.53
N GLY A 151 -10.27 55.18 21.22
CA GLY A 151 -8.86 55.40 20.91
C GLY A 151 -8.40 54.77 19.60
N VAL A 152 -9.32 54.45 18.68
CA VAL A 152 -8.97 53.96 17.34
C VAL A 152 -8.46 55.15 16.51
N VAL A 153 -7.30 54.97 15.87
CA VAL A 153 -6.60 56.03 15.12
C VAL A 153 -6.32 55.65 13.68
N ASP A 154 -6.43 54.37 13.33
CA ASP A 154 -6.11 53.87 12.00
C ASP A 154 -7.00 52.67 11.61
N CYS A 155 -7.22 52.48 10.31
CA CYS A 155 -8.08 51.43 9.78
C CYS A 155 -7.73 51.08 8.33
N TYR A 156 -7.73 49.79 8.00
CA TYR A 156 -7.85 49.34 6.62
C TYR A 156 -9.07 48.44 6.43
N GLN A 157 -9.58 48.45 5.20
CA GLN A 157 -10.74 47.70 4.74
C GLN A 157 -10.39 46.86 3.52
N TYR A 158 -11.01 45.69 3.39
CA TYR A 158 -11.00 44.90 2.16
C TYR A 158 -12.21 43.96 2.07
N SER A 159 -12.45 43.42 0.89
CA SER A 159 -13.51 42.43 0.65
C SER A 159 -13.10 41.03 1.13
N ALA A 160 -13.82 40.49 2.11
CA ALA A 160 -13.55 39.20 2.75
C ALA A 160 -14.78 38.26 2.69
N PRO A 161 -14.56 36.94 2.59
CA PRO A 161 -15.63 35.96 2.77
C PRO A 161 -16.23 36.03 4.18
N VAL A 162 -17.55 36.13 4.24
CA VAL A 162 -18.37 35.90 5.43
C VAL A 162 -19.19 34.63 5.23
N ILE A 163 -19.18 33.76 6.24
CA ILE A 163 -19.73 32.41 6.19
C ILE A 163 -20.71 32.26 7.33
N SER A 164 -21.99 32.04 7.01
CA SER A 164 -22.98 31.58 7.98
C SER A 164 -22.67 30.12 8.34
N ALA A 165 -21.90 29.91 9.41
CA ALA A 165 -21.32 28.62 9.77
C ALA A 165 -22.36 27.49 9.83
N SER A 166 -23.51 27.71 10.46
CA SER A 166 -24.58 26.71 10.56
C SER A 166 -25.15 26.32 9.18
N ARG A 167 -25.49 27.32 8.36
CA ARG A 167 -26.02 27.12 7.00
C ARG A 167 -25.01 26.43 6.10
N TYR A 168 -23.76 26.90 6.13
CA TYR A 168 -22.68 26.34 5.33
C TYR A 168 -22.40 24.88 5.68
N MET A 169 -22.35 24.53 6.95
CA MET A 169 -22.05 23.14 7.36
C MET A 169 -23.16 22.16 6.98
N ILE A 170 -24.44 22.56 7.09
CA ILE A 170 -25.57 21.76 6.62
C ILE A 170 -25.50 21.59 5.10
N TRP A 171 -25.27 22.70 4.37
CA TRP A 171 -25.11 22.68 2.92
C TRP A 171 -23.94 21.79 2.50
N LEU A 172 -22.76 21.95 3.11
CA LEU A 172 -21.54 21.20 2.78
C LEU A 172 -21.72 19.70 3.00
N THR A 173 -22.38 19.31 4.11
CA THR A 173 -22.71 17.91 4.39
C THR A 173 -23.58 17.30 3.28
N ASN A 174 -24.62 18.02 2.86
CA ASN A 174 -25.50 17.58 1.76
C ASN A 174 -24.79 17.58 0.41
N TYR A 175 -23.91 18.57 0.19
CA TYR A 175 -23.15 18.72 -1.04
C TYR A 175 -22.20 17.55 -1.25
N VAL A 176 -21.35 17.20 -0.28
CA VAL A 176 -20.43 16.05 -0.41
C VAL A 176 -21.16 14.71 -0.49
N LYS A 177 -22.32 14.59 0.16
CA LYS A 177 -23.21 13.43 0.02
C LYS A 177 -23.75 13.31 -1.41
N SER A 178 -24.15 14.43 -2.03
CA SER A 178 -24.60 14.46 -3.43
C SER A 178 -23.50 14.10 -4.44
N LEU A 179 -22.24 14.33 -4.09
CA LEU A 179 -21.06 13.92 -4.87
C LEU A 179 -20.71 12.42 -4.70
N GLY A 180 -21.44 11.67 -3.87
CA GLY A 180 -21.27 10.23 -3.68
C GLY A 180 -20.44 9.81 -2.46
N THR A 181 -20.23 10.71 -1.49
CA THR A 181 -19.59 10.35 -0.21
C THR A 181 -20.51 9.49 0.65
N THR A 182 -19.97 8.43 1.24
CA THR A 182 -20.66 7.66 2.28
C THR A 182 -20.45 8.33 3.64
N LEU A 183 -21.52 8.79 4.26
CA LEU A 183 -21.49 9.35 5.62
C LEU A 183 -21.89 8.26 6.62
N VAL A 184 -21.04 8.01 7.61
CA VAL A 184 -21.26 7.02 8.67
C VAL A 184 -21.27 7.73 10.00
N GLU A 185 -22.30 7.49 10.80
CA GLU A 185 -22.38 7.96 12.18
C GLU A 185 -21.83 6.88 13.12
N ARG A 186 -20.64 7.13 13.69
CA ARG A 186 -19.95 6.22 14.60
C ARG A 186 -18.88 6.97 15.40
N ILE A 187 -18.70 6.57 16.65
CA ILE A 187 -17.62 7.04 17.52
C ILE A 187 -16.42 6.10 17.37
N ILE A 188 -15.23 6.69 17.18
CA ILE A 188 -13.95 6.00 17.22
C ILE A 188 -13.22 6.46 18.47
N GLU A 189 -12.67 5.53 19.24
CA GLU A 189 -11.96 5.79 20.49
C GLU A 189 -10.58 5.12 20.47
N GLY A 190 -9.64 5.67 21.22
CA GLY A 190 -8.27 5.16 21.29
C GLY A 190 -7.40 5.54 20.08
N ASP A 191 -6.08 5.44 20.23
CA ASP A 191 -5.11 5.85 19.22
C ASP A 191 -5.33 5.13 17.88
N LEU A 192 -5.49 5.91 16.81
CA LEU A 192 -5.78 5.40 15.46
C LEU A 192 -4.66 4.51 14.92
N TYR A 193 -3.43 4.70 15.38
CA TYR A 193 -2.30 3.90 14.92
C TYR A 193 -2.47 2.40 15.19
N TYR A 194 -3.03 2.02 16.33
CA TYR A 194 -3.29 0.61 16.65
C TYR A 194 -4.50 0.02 15.91
N GLN A 195 -5.34 0.88 15.33
CA GLN A 195 -6.58 0.52 14.64
C GLN A 195 -6.49 0.75 13.12
N GLU A 196 -5.36 1.28 12.63
CA GLU A 196 -5.17 1.66 11.23
C GLU A 196 -5.52 0.50 10.29
N LEU A 197 -4.89 -0.67 10.49
CA LEU A 197 -5.08 -1.83 9.62
C LEU A 197 -6.51 -2.38 9.70
N SER A 198 -7.14 -2.36 10.86
CA SER A 198 -8.52 -2.85 11.02
C SER A 198 -9.51 -1.91 10.35
N LEU A 199 -9.37 -0.59 10.51
CA LEU A 199 -10.26 0.41 9.90
C LEU A 199 -10.10 0.44 8.38
N LEU A 200 -8.86 0.42 7.88
CA LEU A 200 -8.61 0.34 6.44
C LEU A 200 -9.25 -0.92 5.84
N ARG A 201 -9.13 -2.07 6.51
CA ARG A 201 -9.75 -3.32 6.05
C ARG A 201 -11.28 -3.28 6.12
N GLU A 202 -11.83 -2.78 7.22
CA GLU A 202 -13.28 -2.72 7.45
C GLU A 202 -14.00 -1.90 6.37
N TYR A 203 -13.45 -0.75 5.99
CA TYR A 203 -14.05 0.13 4.99
C TYR A 203 -13.48 -0.09 3.58
N GLY A 204 -12.51 -1.01 3.43
CA GLY A 204 -11.74 -1.19 2.21
C GLY A 204 -10.89 0.03 1.82
N ALA A 205 -10.65 0.96 2.75
CA ALA A 205 -9.93 2.19 2.47
C ALA A 205 -8.42 1.97 2.30
N ASP A 206 -7.80 2.87 1.56
CA ASP A 206 -6.37 2.86 1.25
C ASP A 206 -5.55 3.81 2.13
N VAL A 207 -6.18 4.90 2.57
CA VAL A 207 -5.60 5.96 3.40
C VAL A 207 -6.63 6.40 4.43
N LEU A 208 -6.17 6.71 5.65
CA LEU A 208 -6.98 7.23 6.73
C LEU A 208 -6.61 8.69 6.97
N VAL A 209 -7.58 9.59 7.04
CA VAL A 209 -7.37 11.01 7.38
C VAL A 209 -8.06 11.31 8.70
N ASN A 210 -7.29 11.75 9.70
CA ASN A 210 -7.79 12.19 10.98
C ASN A 210 -8.10 13.70 10.95
N CYS A 211 -9.38 14.04 10.92
CA CYS A 211 -9.95 15.39 10.96
C CYS A 211 -10.77 15.64 12.24
N THR A 212 -10.39 15.01 13.36
CA THR A 212 -11.25 14.93 14.56
C THR A 212 -11.15 16.12 15.53
N GLY A 213 -10.33 17.13 15.23
CA GLY A 213 -10.20 18.32 16.06
C GLY A 213 -9.70 17.98 17.47
N LEU A 214 -10.55 18.21 18.49
CA LEU A 214 -10.21 17.97 19.90
C LEU A 214 -9.89 16.52 20.21
N ALA A 215 -10.52 15.58 19.51
CA ALA A 215 -10.24 14.17 19.66
C ALA A 215 -8.85 13.79 19.13
N GLY A 216 -8.12 14.68 18.43
CA GLY A 216 -6.70 14.51 18.10
C GLY A 216 -5.83 14.23 19.34
N HIS A 217 -6.19 14.75 20.51
CA HIS A 217 -5.54 14.43 21.77
C HIS A 217 -5.50 12.92 22.06
N GLN A 218 -6.64 12.24 21.88
CA GLN A 218 -6.76 10.81 22.13
C GLN A 218 -6.40 9.96 20.89
N LEU A 219 -6.93 10.34 19.73
CA LEU A 219 -6.87 9.56 18.49
C LEU A 219 -5.51 9.65 17.78
N ALA A 220 -4.70 10.66 18.10
CA ALA A 220 -3.35 10.83 17.58
C ALA A 220 -2.30 11.01 18.69
N THR A 221 -2.70 10.82 19.95
CA THR A 221 -1.82 10.92 21.13
C THR A 221 -1.09 12.28 21.18
N ASP A 222 -1.82 13.34 20.80
CA ASP A 222 -1.29 14.69 20.65
C ASP A 222 -1.60 15.55 21.87
N ASP A 223 -0.69 15.57 22.83
CA ASP A 223 -0.79 16.35 24.08
C ASP A 223 -0.75 17.87 23.88
N THR A 224 -0.51 18.33 22.64
CA THR A 224 -0.54 19.76 22.32
C THR A 224 -1.96 20.25 22.05
N VAL A 225 -2.93 19.37 21.80
CA VAL A 225 -4.34 19.74 21.52
C VAL A 225 -5.05 20.14 22.81
N TYR A 226 -5.72 21.30 22.81
CA TYR A 226 -6.54 21.75 23.92
C TYR A 226 -7.81 22.47 23.46
N PRO A 227 -8.90 22.43 24.25
CA PRO A 227 -10.12 23.18 23.95
C PRO A 227 -9.94 24.65 24.31
N GLN A 228 -10.41 25.51 23.42
CA GLN A 228 -10.67 26.91 23.75
C GLN A 228 -12.16 27.17 23.56
N ARG A 229 -12.85 27.57 24.63
CA ARG A 229 -14.26 27.93 24.58
C ARG A 229 -14.38 29.29 23.94
N HIS A 230 -15.17 29.38 22.89
CA HIS A 230 -15.56 30.64 22.28
C HIS A 230 -17.06 30.86 22.47
N ALA A 231 -17.44 32.12 22.68
CA ALA A 231 -18.84 32.52 22.68
C ALA A 231 -19.06 33.82 21.92
N SER A 232 -20.16 33.86 21.17
CA SER A 232 -20.61 35.01 20.40
C SER A 232 -22.10 35.26 20.65
N LEU A 233 -22.48 36.53 20.68
CA LEU A 233 -23.87 36.94 20.82
C LEU A 233 -24.50 37.12 19.46
N ARG A 234 -25.79 36.81 19.38
CA ARG A 234 -26.61 37.04 18.19
C ARG A 234 -27.51 38.22 18.46
N VAL A 235 -27.36 39.27 17.67
CA VAL A 235 -28.15 40.50 17.78
C VAL A 235 -28.95 40.67 16.49
N ILE A 236 -30.22 41.06 16.61
CA ILE A 236 -31.11 41.33 15.47
C ILE A 236 -30.58 42.55 14.70
N ASN A 237 -30.42 42.40 13.38
CA ASN A 237 -29.81 43.37 12.46
C ASN A 237 -30.73 43.65 11.25
N ASP A 238 -32.02 43.85 11.52
CA ASP A 238 -33.06 44.14 10.53
C ASP A 238 -33.24 45.65 10.27
N GLY A 239 -32.52 46.50 11.01
CA GLY A 239 -32.61 47.96 10.93
C GLY A 239 -33.69 48.59 11.82
N SER A 240 -34.42 47.80 12.62
CA SER A 240 -35.55 48.30 13.41
C SER A 240 -35.13 49.07 14.68
N LYS A 241 -34.03 48.65 15.32
CA LYS A 241 -33.53 49.21 16.59
C LYS A 241 -32.33 50.14 16.42
N PHE A 242 -31.49 49.85 15.44
CA PHE A 242 -30.30 50.61 15.07
C PHE A 242 -30.03 50.44 13.57
N PRO A 243 -29.24 51.32 12.93
CA PRO A 243 -28.89 51.20 11.51
C PRO A 243 -28.35 49.81 11.15
N ARG A 244 -28.82 49.27 10.03
CA ARG A 244 -28.42 47.93 9.60
C ARG A 244 -26.91 47.89 9.31
N VAL A 245 -26.18 47.07 10.07
CA VAL A 245 -24.75 46.84 9.86
C VAL A 245 -24.57 45.93 8.66
N THR A 246 -23.84 46.41 7.65
CA THR A 246 -23.64 45.69 6.38
C THR A 246 -22.20 45.25 6.14
N GLN A 247 -21.27 45.79 6.93
CA GLN A 247 -19.83 45.52 6.86
C GLN A 247 -19.37 44.80 8.13
N ALA A 248 -18.40 43.91 8.01
CA ALA A 248 -17.76 43.29 9.16
C ALA A 248 -16.77 44.26 9.80
N MET A 249 -16.63 44.19 11.11
CA MET A 249 -15.73 45.05 11.88
C MET A 249 -14.94 44.19 12.86
N SER A 250 -13.63 44.42 12.96
CA SER A 250 -12.78 43.77 13.95
C SER A 250 -11.81 44.76 14.57
N LEU A 251 -11.68 44.70 15.89
CA LEU A 251 -10.68 45.46 16.62
C LEU A 251 -9.47 44.55 16.90
N THR A 252 -8.31 44.98 16.42
CA THR A 252 -7.04 44.32 16.73
C THR A 252 -6.72 44.49 18.22
N PRO A 253 -6.35 43.42 18.95
CA PRO A 253 -6.12 43.50 20.38
C PRO A 253 -4.85 44.29 20.73
N GLU A 254 -4.87 44.93 21.90
CA GLU A 254 -3.67 45.41 22.60
C GLU A 254 -3.00 44.25 23.36
N GLU A 255 -1.74 44.40 23.76
CA GLU A 255 -1.08 43.42 24.64
C GLU A 255 -1.94 43.15 25.90
N GLY A 256 -2.44 41.92 26.01
CA GLY A 256 -3.26 41.47 27.15
C GLY A 256 -4.77 41.66 27.02
N SER A 257 -5.29 42.19 25.90
CA SER A 257 -6.74 42.26 25.63
C SER A 257 -7.20 41.25 24.58
N ASN A 258 -8.46 40.82 24.64
CA ASN A 258 -9.04 39.90 23.65
C ASN A 258 -9.56 40.71 22.45
N SER A 259 -9.26 40.23 21.24
CA SER A 259 -9.86 40.72 20.01
C SER A 259 -11.37 40.49 20.02
N PHE A 260 -12.10 41.31 19.27
CA PHE A 260 -13.51 41.06 19.00
C PHE A 260 -13.87 41.33 17.54
N SER A 261 -15.00 40.77 17.13
CA SER A 261 -15.55 40.97 15.79
C SER A 261 -17.07 41.18 15.85
N ILE A 262 -17.55 42.02 14.94
CA ILE A 262 -18.95 42.27 14.64
C ILE A 262 -19.15 41.84 13.18
N VAL A 263 -19.90 40.77 12.94
CA VAL A 263 -20.01 40.13 11.63
C VAL A 263 -21.47 40.05 11.20
N PRO A 264 -21.88 40.77 10.13
CA PRO A 264 -23.25 40.70 9.64
C PRO A 264 -23.47 39.42 8.83
N LEU A 265 -24.49 38.66 9.20
CA LEU A 265 -24.94 37.47 8.48
C LEU A 265 -26.12 37.80 7.56
N ASP A 266 -26.36 36.96 6.55
CA ASP A 266 -27.39 37.19 5.53
C ASP A 266 -28.85 37.02 6.01
N ASN A 267 -29.07 36.65 7.28
CA ASN A 267 -30.40 36.39 7.86
C ASN A 267 -30.82 37.46 8.88
N ASP A 268 -30.42 38.72 8.68
CA ASP A 268 -30.69 39.83 9.61
C ASP A 268 -30.20 39.56 11.05
N ILE A 269 -29.08 38.84 11.16
CA ILE A 269 -28.40 38.56 12.42
C ILE A 269 -26.99 39.14 12.36
N LEU A 270 -26.59 39.80 13.43
CA LEU A 270 -25.23 40.23 13.70
C LEU A 270 -24.60 39.27 14.70
N LEU A 271 -23.46 38.67 14.35
CA LEU A 271 -22.64 37.93 15.31
C LEU A 271 -21.65 38.89 15.96
N VAL A 272 -21.69 38.93 17.28
CA VAL A 272 -20.92 39.84 18.12
C VAL A 272 -20.05 38.99 19.03
N GLY A 273 -18.79 38.79 18.66
CA GLY A 273 -17.90 37.81 19.30
C GLY A 273 -16.71 38.42 20.02
N SER A 274 -16.45 38.02 21.28
CA SER A 274 -15.34 38.54 22.10
C SER A 274 -14.90 37.66 23.27
N LEU A 275 -15.54 36.51 23.48
CA LEU A 275 -15.14 35.56 24.52
C LEU A 275 -14.27 34.45 23.94
N ALA A 276 -13.08 34.30 24.50
CA ALA A 276 -12.16 33.19 24.22
C ALA A 276 -11.50 32.75 25.53
N GLU A 277 -11.70 31.50 25.94
CA GLU A 277 -11.22 30.97 27.22
C GLU A 277 -10.55 29.62 27.05
N ALA A 278 -9.24 29.57 27.30
CA ALA A 278 -8.45 28.35 27.18
C ALA A 278 -8.83 27.32 28.27
N ASN A 279 -8.85 26.04 27.88
CA ASN A 279 -9.09 24.88 28.74
C ASN A 279 -10.48 24.82 29.41
N GLN A 280 -11.40 25.72 29.06
CA GLN A 280 -12.79 25.67 29.52
C GLN A 280 -13.59 24.69 28.66
N ARG A 281 -14.41 23.86 29.29
CA ARG A 281 -15.24 22.84 28.61
C ARG A 281 -16.75 23.02 28.81
N ASN A 282 -17.16 23.86 29.76
CA ASN A 282 -18.57 24.09 30.05
C ASN A 282 -19.20 24.92 28.91
N LEU A 283 -20.26 24.43 28.28
CA LEU A 283 -20.96 25.13 27.21
C LEU A 283 -22.14 25.98 27.70
N ASN A 284 -22.53 25.88 28.98
CA ASN A 284 -23.58 26.70 29.57
C ASN A 284 -23.06 28.10 29.88
N VAL A 285 -22.99 28.94 28.85
CA VAL A 285 -22.56 30.35 28.90
C VAL A 285 -23.68 31.21 28.35
N THR A 286 -24.14 32.16 29.15
CA THR A 286 -25.16 33.16 28.82
C THR A 286 -24.70 34.52 29.31
N LEU A 287 -25.37 35.58 28.89
CA LEU A 287 -25.10 36.93 29.42
C LEU A 287 -25.37 37.05 30.91
N GLU A 288 -26.37 36.34 31.43
CA GLU A 288 -26.77 36.43 32.84
C GLU A 288 -25.83 35.68 33.78
N ASN A 289 -25.23 34.58 33.32
CA ASN A 289 -24.45 33.69 34.18
C ASN A 289 -22.92 33.76 33.97
N HIS A 290 -22.43 34.55 33.00
CA HIS A 290 -21.00 34.61 32.68
C HIS A 290 -20.48 36.05 32.53
N SER A 291 -19.96 36.60 33.64
CA SER A 291 -19.41 37.96 33.69
C SER A 291 -18.36 38.28 32.61
N PRO A 292 -17.45 37.37 32.21
CA PRO A 292 -16.54 37.64 31.11
C PRO A 292 -17.24 37.92 29.78
N LEU A 293 -18.34 37.21 29.46
CA LEU A 293 -19.11 37.48 28.24
C LEU A 293 -19.80 38.84 28.32
N GLN A 294 -20.38 39.18 29.47
CA GLN A 294 -21.03 40.47 29.71
C GLN A 294 -20.04 41.64 29.49
N LYS A 295 -18.88 41.59 30.15
CA LYS A 295 -17.82 42.62 29.97
C LYS A 295 -17.35 42.71 28.52
N ALA A 296 -17.30 41.57 27.84
CA ALA A 296 -16.86 41.53 26.47
C ALA A 296 -17.91 42.11 25.51
N TYR A 297 -19.20 42.02 25.83
CA TYR A 297 -20.28 42.73 25.13
C TYR A 297 -20.27 44.23 25.43
N GLU A 298 -20.12 44.63 26.70
CA GLU A 298 -20.02 46.05 27.12
C GLU A 298 -18.92 46.79 26.34
N ARG A 299 -17.73 46.19 26.19
CA ARG A 299 -16.64 46.76 25.36
C ARG A 299 -16.99 46.91 23.88
N ILE A 300 -17.83 46.02 23.34
CA ILE A 300 -18.26 46.12 21.94
C ILE A 300 -19.29 47.24 21.79
N VAL A 301 -20.19 47.38 22.76
CA VAL A 301 -21.13 48.52 22.80
C VAL A 301 -20.38 49.84 22.96
N GLU A 302 -19.31 49.89 23.77
CA GLU A 302 -18.43 51.07 23.82
C GLU A 302 -17.80 51.37 22.46
N PHE A 303 -17.36 50.33 21.73
CA PHE A 303 -16.77 50.46 20.40
C PHE A 303 -17.77 50.90 19.32
N TYR A 304 -18.97 50.35 19.33
CA TYR A 304 -20.05 50.66 18.39
C TYR A 304 -21.35 50.97 19.17
N PRO A 305 -21.54 52.22 19.63
CA PRO A 305 -22.60 52.61 20.59
C PRO A 305 -24.02 52.29 20.14
N GLU A 306 -24.30 52.33 18.84
CA GLU A 306 -25.61 52.02 18.29
C GLU A 306 -26.06 50.58 18.63
N LEU A 307 -25.11 49.65 18.82
CA LEU A 307 -25.39 48.27 19.21
C LEU A 307 -26.08 48.18 20.59
N GLY A 308 -25.91 49.18 21.46
CA GLY A 308 -26.55 49.22 22.76
C GLY A 308 -28.08 49.25 22.71
N ALA A 309 -28.66 49.70 21.58
CA ALA A 309 -30.10 49.64 21.32
C ALA A 309 -30.56 48.30 20.72
N GLY A 310 -29.62 47.45 20.31
CA GLY A 310 -29.87 46.18 19.64
C GLY A 310 -30.59 45.15 20.52
N GLU A 311 -31.46 44.37 19.91
CA GLU A 311 -32.16 43.26 20.56
C GLU A 311 -31.37 41.96 20.37
N ILE A 312 -31.09 41.24 21.45
CA ILE A 312 -30.46 39.92 21.39
C ILE A 312 -31.49 38.91 20.89
N ASP A 313 -31.07 38.01 19.98
CA ASP A 313 -31.91 36.95 19.41
C ASP A 313 -32.58 36.14 20.54
N PRO A 314 -33.91 36.23 20.71
CA PRO A 314 -34.59 35.60 21.84
C PRO A 314 -34.63 34.08 21.73
N ASN A 315 -34.48 33.53 20.52
CA ASN A 315 -34.53 32.09 20.27
C ASN A 315 -33.16 31.46 20.46
N HIS A 316 -32.10 32.17 20.06
CA HIS A 316 -30.73 31.69 20.16
C HIS A 316 -29.78 32.84 20.51
N PRO A 317 -29.69 33.24 21.79
CA PRO A 317 -28.99 34.46 22.18
C PRO A 317 -27.46 34.34 22.12
N VAL A 318 -26.92 33.16 22.44
CA VAL A 318 -25.47 32.93 22.54
C VAL A 318 -25.07 31.66 21.80
N GLU A 319 -24.11 31.77 20.89
CA GLU A 319 -23.43 30.63 20.27
C GLU A 319 -22.18 30.29 21.08
N VAL A 320 -22.07 29.07 21.62
CA VAL A 320 -20.95 28.64 22.48
C VAL A 320 -20.37 27.32 22.00
N GLY A 321 -19.06 27.27 21.77
CA GLY A 321 -18.39 26.10 21.19
C GLY A 321 -16.97 25.89 21.69
N LEU A 322 -16.48 24.64 21.61
CA LEU A 322 -15.10 24.27 21.96
C LEU A 322 -14.26 24.11 20.70
N LEU A 323 -13.40 25.07 20.41
CA LEU A 323 -12.54 25.07 19.24
C LEU A 323 -11.24 24.28 19.51
N PRO A 324 -10.74 23.50 18.53
CA PRO A 324 -9.55 22.67 18.67
C PRO A 324 -8.27 23.46 18.39
N TYR A 325 -7.66 24.02 19.45
CA TYR A 325 -6.36 24.67 19.34
C TYR A 325 -5.22 23.70 19.64
N ARG A 326 -4.01 24.06 19.19
CA ARG A 326 -2.77 23.35 19.47
C ARG A 326 -1.75 24.32 20.08
N LYS A 327 -0.92 23.81 20.99
CA LYS A 327 0.27 24.53 21.49
C LYS A 327 1.37 24.65 20.43
N SER A 328 1.31 23.79 19.41
CA SER A 328 2.13 23.84 18.20
C SER A 328 1.27 24.34 17.02
N SER A 329 1.85 24.46 15.81
CA SER A 329 1.14 24.92 14.60
C SER A 329 -0.05 24.02 14.22
N VAL A 330 -0.82 24.36 13.18
CA VAL A 330 -1.83 23.43 12.64
C VAL A 330 -1.16 22.14 12.16
N ARG A 331 -1.77 20.97 12.43
CA ARG A 331 -1.20 19.68 12.02
C ARG A 331 -1.77 19.24 10.68
N VAL A 332 -0.96 19.30 9.63
CA VAL A 332 -1.22 18.73 8.31
C VAL A 332 -0.01 17.88 7.88
N GLU A 333 0.01 16.61 8.26
CA GLU A 333 1.16 15.73 8.00
C GLU A 333 0.79 14.24 8.04
N ARG A 334 1.60 13.40 7.39
CA ARG A 334 1.56 11.93 7.52
C ARG A 334 2.11 11.52 8.90
N ASP A 335 1.44 10.58 9.55
CA ASP A 335 1.91 10.00 10.81
C ASP A 335 3.29 9.36 10.62
N LYS A 336 4.25 9.75 11.47
CA LYS A 336 5.67 9.36 11.35
C LYS A 336 5.97 7.97 11.94
N ARG A 337 4.97 7.32 12.55
CA ARG A 337 5.12 5.99 13.13
C ARG A 337 5.16 4.92 12.04
N PHE A 338 5.94 3.87 12.28
CA PHE A 338 6.18 2.80 11.31
C PHE A 338 5.30 1.57 11.62
N GLN A 339 4.36 1.27 10.72
CA GLN A 339 3.67 0.00 10.69
C GLN A 339 4.62 -1.12 10.26
N ASN A 340 4.60 -2.24 11.01
CA ASN A 340 5.43 -3.43 10.75
C ASN A 340 6.94 -3.12 10.59
N GLY A 341 7.41 -2.04 11.23
CA GLY A 341 8.82 -1.63 11.37
C GLY A 341 9.52 -1.05 10.14
N ASP A 342 8.96 -1.14 8.93
CA ASP A 342 9.59 -0.61 7.71
C ASP A 342 8.68 0.27 6.84
N LYS A 343 7.36 0.32 7.11
CA LYS A 343 6.41 1.15 6.34
C LYS A 343 5.85 2.26 7.19
N LEU A 344 5.91 3.48 6.68
CA LEU A 344 5.31 4.63 7.34
C LEU A 344 3.77 4.48 7.36
N SER A 345 3.13 4.88 8.45
CA SER A 345 1.67 4.82 8.62
C SER A 345 0.94 5.52 7.47
N ARG A 346 -0.25 5.03 7.12
CA ARG A 346 -1.16 5.60 6.13
C ARG A 346 -2.16 6.56 6.78
N ILE A 347 -1.92 6.97 8.02
CA ILE A 347 -2.70 7.99 8.70
C ILE A 347 -2.14 9.36 8.31
N ILE A 348 -3.02 10.27 7.91
CA ILE A 348 -2.74 11.68 7.71
C ILE A 348 -3.51 12.46 8.76
N HIS A 349 -2.85 13.37 9.47
CA HIS A 349 -3.49 14.24 10.44
C HIS A 349 -3.81 15.58 9.79
N ASN A 350 -5.03 16.06 9.96
CA ASN A 350 -5.50 17.36 9.51
C ASN A 350 -6.43 17.97 10.58
N TYR A 351 -5.85 18.61 11.59
CA TYR A 351 -6.59 19.22 12.70
C TYR A 351 -5.77 20.31 13.42
N GLY A 352 -6.42 21.07 14.32
CA GLY A 352 -5.77 22.09 15.14
C GLY A 352 -5.88 23.52 14.59
N GLN A 353 -6.84 23.77 13.71
CA GLN A 353 -7.04 25.07 13.06
C GLN A 353 -7.63 26.15 13.99
N GLY A 354 -8.07 25.82 15.21
CA GLY A 354 -8.68 26.80 16.11
C GLY A 354 -9.93 27.47 15.53
N ASN A 355 -10.02 28.79 15.65
CA ASN A 355 -11.06 29.64 15.03
C ASN A 355 -10.92 29.77 13.51
N ALA A 356 -9.73 29.58 12.96
CA ALA A 356 -9.45 29.70 11.52
C ALA A 356 -9.85 28.46 10.71
N GLY A 357 -10.71 27.59 11.25
CA GLY A 357 -11.13 26.33 10.61
C GLY A 357 -11.63 26.53 9.18
N PHE A 358 -12.49 27.52 8.93
CA PHE A 358 -12.96 27.85 7.58
C PHE A 358 -11.84 28.44 6.72
N SER A 359 -11.14 29.45 7.24
CA SER A 359 -10.04 30.15 6.56
C SER A 359 -8.94 29.20 6.11
N LEU A 360 -8.68 28.09 6.81
CA LEU A 360 -7.61 27.15 6.45
C LEU A 360 -8.10 25.90 5.72
N SER A 361 -9.42 25.67 5.68
CA SER A 361 -10.00 24.35 5.31
C SER A 361 -9.57 23.83 3.93
N PHE A 362 -9.69 24.65 2.88
CA PHE A 362 -9.36 24.23 1.51
C PHE A 362 -7.86 24.04 1.30
N GLY A 363 -7.04 24.96 1.80
CA GLY A 363 -5.58 24.84 1.70
C GLY A 363 -5.04 23.58 2.40
N CYS A 364 -5.49 23.32 3.64
CA CYS A 364 -5.12 22.10 4.35
C CYS A 364 -5.60 20.84 3.59
N ALA A 365 -6.79 20.87 2.98
CA ALA A 365 -7.32 19.76 2.21
C ALA A 365 -6.51 19.48 0.93
N GLU A 366 -5.96 20.50 0.27
CA GLU A 366 -5.07 20.34 -0.89
C GLU A 366 -3.73 19.68 -0.51
N ASP A 367 -3.16 20.06 0.64
CA ASP A 367 -1.95 19.44 1.16
C ASP A 367 -2.19 17.98 1.57
N VAL A 368 -3.32 17.68 2.22
CA VAL A 368 -3.74 16.29 2.48
C VAL A 368 -3.84 15.50 1.18
N GLY A 369 -4.41 16.08 0.13
CA GLY A 369 -4.50 15.47 -1.19
C GLY A 369 -3.13 15.15 -1.79
N SER A 370 -2.16 16.06 -1.63
CA SER A 370 -0.79 15.85 -2.10
C SER A 370 -0.11 14.69 -1.36
N ILE A 371 -0.29 14.57 -0.05
CA ILE A 371 0.23 13.45 0.74
C ILE A 371 -0.45 12.13 0.35
N ILE A 372 -1.77 12.14 0.07
CA ILE A 372 -2.50 10.95 -0.43
C ILE A 372 -1.91 10.50 -1.78
N ASP A 373 -1.69 11.44 -2.71
CA ASP A 373 -1.15 11.14 -4.04
C ASP A 373 0.22 10.44 -3.93
N GLU A 374 1.07 10.84 -2.97
CA GLU A 374 2.34 10.18 -2.67
C GLU A 374 2.15 8.74 -2.17
N ILE A 375 1.29 8.53 -1.17
CA ILE A 375 1.01 7.19 -0.60
C ILE A 375 0.47 6.24 -1.69
N VAL A 376 -0.47 6.72 -2.51
CA VAL A 376 -1.05 5.92 -3.59
C VAL A 376 -0.03 5.61 -4.68
N LYS A 377 0.91 6.52 -4.96
CA LYS A 377 2.00 6.30 -5.90
C LYS A 377 3.00 5.25 -5.38
N GLU A 378 3.31 5.25 -4.09
CA GLU A 378 4.13 4.22 -3.44
C GLU A 378 3.56 2.81 -3.63
N ASP A 379 2.23 2.67 -3.59
CA ASP A 379 1.55 1.38 -3.76
C ASP A 379 1.51 0.88 -5.21
N ASN A 380 1.62 1.78 -6.18
CA ASN A 380 1.54 1.47 -7.60
C ASN A 380 2.91 1.42 -8.29
N LYS A 381 4.01 1.62 -7.57
CA LYS A 381 5.35 1.60 -8.14
C LYS A 381 5.68 0.25 -8.76
N LEU A 382 6.38 0.29 -9.88
CA LEU A 382 6.92 -0.85 -10.60
C LEU A 382 8.44 -0.70 -10.76
N PRO A 383 9.18 -1.81 -10.83
CA PRO A 383 10.59 -1.76 -11.17
C PRO A 383 10.80 -1.27 -12.62
N PRO A 384 12.01 -0.82 -12.98
CA PRO A 384 12.32 -0.46 -14.36
C PRO A 384 11.95 -1.61 -15.32
N LYS A 385 11.19 -1.30 -16.37
CA LYS A 385 10.62 -2.31 -17.28
C LYS A 385 11.66 -3.29 -17.83
N ILE A 386 12.82 -2.77 -18.21
CA ILE A 386 13.93 -3.58 -18.75
C ILE A 386 14.55 -4.48 -17.66
N SER A 387 14.78 -3.96 -16.45
CA SER A 387 15.26 -4.78 -15.33
C SER A 387 14.27 -5.88 -14.97
N LEU A 388 12.97 -5.58 -14.94
CA LEU A 388 11.93 -6.58 -14.71
C LEU A 388 11.95 -7.66 -15.79
N PHE A 389 12.04 -7.27 -17.07
CA PHE A 389 12.16 -8.21 -18.18
C PHE A 389 13.38 -9.13 -18.02
N LEU A 390 14.55 -8.59 -17.67
CA LEU A 390 15.76 -9.37 -17.44
C LEU A 390 15.61 -10.35 -16.26
N ILE A 391 14.94 -9.95 -15.17
CA ILE A 391 14.63 -10.86 -14.05
C ILE A 391 13.69 -11.99 -14.49
N LEU A 392 12.63 -11.68 -15.24
CA LEU A 392 11.72 -12.68 -15.78
C LEU A 392 12.44 -13.60 -16.78
N LEU A 393 13.38 -13.08 -17.56
CA LEU A 393 14.21 -13.86 -18.47
C LEU A 393 15.19 -14.76 -17.72
N ALA A 394 15.85 -14.29 -16.65
CA ALA A 394 16.65 -15.15 -15.78
C ALA A 394 15.82 -16.28 -15.18
N ASN A 395 14.63 -15.99 -14.66
CA ASN A 395 13.74 -17.00 -14.12
C ASN A 395 13.34 -18.05 -15.18
N PHE A 396 13.09 -17.62 -16.41
CA PHE A 396 12.83 -18.50 -17.54
C PHE A 396 14.04 -19.38 -17.88
N LEU A 397 15.24 -18.78 -17.98
CA LEU A 397 16.49 -19.48 -18.28
C LEU A 397 16.91 -20.46 -17.18
N PHE A 398 16.65 -20.16 -15.90
CA PHE A 398 16.87 -21.11 -14.81
C PHE A 398 16.03 -22.37 -14.99
N ASN A 399 14.76 -22.22 -15.39
CA ASN A 399 13.90 -23.37 -15.66
C ASN A 399 14.41 -24.14 -16.89
N ILE A 400 14.69 -23.49 -18.03
CA ILE A 400 15.28 -24.20 -19.18
C ILE A 400 16.54 -24.97 -18.78
N SER A 401 17.47 -24.34 -18.04
CA SER A 401 18.72 -24.97 -17.61
C SER A 401 18.52 -26.18 -16.68
N PHE A 402 17.43 -26.21 -15.92
CA PHE A 402 17.09 -27.35 -15.07
C PHE A 402 16.61 -28.52 -15.95
N TYR A 403 15.72 -28.22 -16.89
CA TYR A 403 14.88 -29.18 -17.60
C TYR A 403 15.45 -29.69 -18.92
N ILE A 404 16.32 -28.93 -19.59
CA ILE A 404 16.83 -29.25 -20.93
C ILE A 404 17.60 -30.57 -21.00
N ILE A 405 18.16 -31.03 -19.88
CA ILE A 405 18.92 -32.28 -19.83
C ILE A 405 18.07 -33.51 -19.51
N ILE A 406 16.84 -33.35 -19.02
CA ILE A 406 16.02 -34.47 -18.52
C ILE A 406 15.83 -35.57 -19.57
N PRO A 407 15.56 -35.26 -20.86
CA PRO A 407 15.38 -36.32 -21.85
C PRO A 407 16.64 -37.15 -22.13
N THR A 408 17.85 -36.60 -21.95
CA THR A 408 19.11 -37.22 -22.37
C THR A 408 20.03 -37.63 -21.23
N VAL A 409 19.82 -37.13 -20.01
CA VAL A 409 20.76 -37.31 -18.88
C VAL A 409 20.94 -38.77 -18.47
N THR A 410 19.89 -39.58 -18.52
CA THR A 410 19.97 -41.02 -18.20
C THR A 410 20.81 -41.75 -19.23
N HIS A 411 20.56 -41.51 -20.52
CA HIS A 411 21.40 -42.04 -21.60
C HIS A 411 22.86 -41.62 -21.43
N TYR A 412 23.10 -40.33 -21.13
CA TYR A 412 24.46 -39.81 -20.96
C TYR A 412 25.19 -40.46 -19.77
N ALA A 413 24.52 -40.57 -18.62
CA ALA A 413 25.08 -41.25 -17.45
C ALA A 413 25.41 -42.72 -17.74
N ASN A 414 24.49 -43.44 -18.37
CA ASN A 414 24.67 -44.86 -18.73
C ASN A 414 25.82 -45.04 -19.74
N SER A 415 25.97 -44.11 -20.71
CA SER A 415 27.08 -44.13 -21.67
C SER A 415 28.46 -43.93 -21.02
N LEU A 416 28.51 -43.35 -19.82
CA LEU A 416 29.71 -43.16 -19.00
C LEU A 416 29.85 -44.23 -17.89
N GLY A 417 28.98 -45.25 -17.89
CA GLY A 417 29.05 -46.39 -16.96
C GLY A 417 28.32 -46.21 -15.63
N ALA A 418 27.41 -45.23 -15.51
CA ALA A 418 26.56 -45.06 -14.32
C ALA A 418 25.26 -45.88 -14.41
N ASP A 419 24.58 -45.98 -13.28
CA ASP A 419 23.21 -46.50 -13.19
C ASP A 419 22.16 -45.38 -13.32
N ASN A 420 20.89 -45.78 -13.44
CA ASN A 420 19.78 -44.84 -13.56
C ASN A 420 19.64 -43.94 -12.33
N VAL A 421 19.91 -44.45 -11.12
CA VAL A 421 19.84 -43.67 -9.87
C VAL A 421 20.85 -42.52 -9.87
N PHE A 422 22.06 -42.72 -10.40
CA PHE A 422 23.03 -41.66 -10.58
C PHE A 422 22.52 -40.55 -11.50
N SER A 423 21.74 -40.87 -12.53
CA SER A 423 21.12 -39.84 -13.39
C SER A 423 20.15 -38.94 -12.61
N GLY A 424 19.41 -39.49 -11.64
CA GLY A 424 18.58 -38.71 -10.71
C GLY A 424 19.39 -37.77 -9.82
N LEU A 425 20.56 -38.22 -9.33
CA LEU A 425 21.51 -37.35 -8.61
C LEU A 425 22.03 -36.22 -9.49
N VAL A 426 22.30 -36.46 -10.77
CA VAL A 426 22.73 -35.43 -11.73
C VAL A 426 21.61 -34.41 -12.00
N ILE A 427 20.35 -34.85 -12.12
CA ILE A 427 19.19 -33.95 -12.26
C ILE A 427 19.09 -33.04 -11.02
N GLY A 428 19.10 -33.64 -9.82
CA GLY A 428 18.97 -32.95 -8.53
C GLY A 428 20.22 -32.23 -8.01
N GLY A 429 21.38 -32.45 -8.62
CA GLY A 429 22.68 -31.93 -8.14
C GLY A 429 22.71 -30.41 -7.98
N ASN A 430 22.06 -29.68 -8.88
CA ASN A 430 21.95 -28.22 -8.78
C ASN A 430 21.29 -27.78 -7.46
N THR A 431 20.23 -28.47 -7.06
CA THR A 431 19.46 -28.13 -5.87
C THR A 431 20.21 -28.48 -4.58
N LEU A 432 21.07 -29.50 -4.60
CA LEU A 432 21.95 -29.83 -3.48
C LEU A 432 22.86 -28.65 -3.10
N THR A 433 23.61 -28.11 -4.06
CA THR A 433 24.46 -26.93 -3.81
C THR A 433 23.61 -25.70 -3.46
N SER A 434 22.43 -25.55 -4.06
CA SER A 434 21.53 -24.43 -3.79
C SER A 434 21.04 -24.40 -2.33
N ILE A 435 20.74 -25.56 -1.74
CA ILE A 435 20.33 -25.68 -0.33
C ILE A 435 21.40 -25.13 0.60
N VAL A 436 22.67 -25.47 0.36
CA VAL A 436 23.78 -25.02 1.21
C VAL A 436 24.07 -23.55 0.96
N SER A 437 24.26 -23.17 -0.31
CA SER A 437 24.73 -21.84 -0.68
C SER A 437 23.73 -20.72 -0.36
N ILE A 438 22.42 -20.96 -0.42
CA ILE A 438 21.42 -19.91 -0.14
C ILE A 438 21.54 -19.32 1.27
N PHE A 439 21.92 -20.12 2.28
CA PHE A 439 22.12 -19.63 3.65
C PHE A 439 23.33 -18.70 3.78
N PHE A 440 24.43 -19.02 3.08
CA PHE A 440 25.64 -18.21 3.09
C PHE A 440 25.47 -16.95 2.24
N LEU A 441 24.96 -17.09 1.01
CA LEU A 441 24.80 -15.98 0.08
C LEU A 441 23.80 -14.94 0.60
N ASN A 442 22.74 -15.35 1.30
CA ASN A 442 21.77 -14.42 1.89
C ASN A 442 22.35 -13.63 3.08
N GLN A 443 23.46 -14.07 3.68
CA GLN A 443 24.14 -13.33 4.75
C GLN A 443 25.11 -12.26 4.21
N ILE A 444 25.53 -12.37 2.95
CA ILE A 444 26.48 -11.44 2.33
C ILE A 444 25.73 -10.16 1.92
N PRO A 445 26.03 -8.98 2.51
CA PRO A 445 25.28 -7.75 2.23
C PRO A 445 25.27 -7.36 0.75
N LEU A 446 26.38 -7.61 0.04
CA LEU A 446 26.50 -7.35 -1.39
C LEU A 446 25.46 -8.13 -2.21
N LEU A 447 25.23 -9.40 -1.87
CA LEU A 447 24.27 -10.27 -2.58
C LEU A 447 22.84 -10.10 -2.05
N ARG A 448 22.69 -9.73 -0.78
CA ARG A 448 21.40 -9.50 -0.15
C ARG A 448 20.75 -8.18 -0.61
N ASN A 449 21.55 -7.13 -0.80
CA ASN A 449 21.04 -5.78 -1.01
C ASN A 449 21.12 -5.32 -2.47
N ARG A 450 21.84 -6.05 -3.35
CA ARG A 450 21.97 -5.75 -4.78
C ARG A 450 21.65 -6.97 -5.63
N TYR A 451 20.73 -6.82 -6.58
CA TYR A 451 20.32 -7.93 -7.44
C TYR A 451 21.28 -8.15 -8.62
N ILE A 452 22.04 -7.14 -9.02
CA ILE A 452 23.01 -7.29 -10.11
C ILE A 452 24.12 -8.29 -9.75
N ALA A 453 24.54 -8.31 -8.48
CA ALA A 453 25.60 -9.19 -7.99
C ALA A 453 25.17 -10.68 -8.00
N THR A 454 23.91 -10.96 -7.66
CA THR A 454 23.37 -12.33 -7.71
C THR A 454 23.16 -12.80 -9.15
N LEU A 455 22.79 -11.89 -10.07
CA LEU A 455 22.72 -12.20 -11.50
C LEU A 455 24.10 -12.54 -12.09
N HIS A 456 25.15 -11.81 -11.73
CA HIS A 456 26.51 -12.14 -12.17
C HIS A 456 26.99 -13.49 -11.64
N LEU A 457 26.77 -13.77 -10.36
CA LEU A 457 27.08 -15.08 -9.77
C LEU A 457 26.35 -16.20 -10.52
N ALA A 458 25.08 -15.99 -10.85
CA ALA A 458 24.31 -16.95 -11.62
C ALA A 458 24.89 -17.15 -13.02
N CYS A 459 25.13 -16.08 -13.78
CA CYS A 459 25.68 -16.18 -15.12
C CYS A 459 27.04 -16.90 -15.15
N ALA A 460 27.94 -16.56 -14.23
CA ALA A 460 29.26 -17.20 -14.12
C ALA A 460 29.15 -18.68 -13.79
N SER A 461 28.30 -19.03 -12.81
CA SER A 461 28.04 -20.41 -12.40
C SER A 461 27.45 -21.24 -13.54
N PHE A 462 26.45 -20.71 -14.25
CA PHE A 462 25.81 -21.41 -15.37
C PHE A 462 26.72 -21.55 -16.58
N LEU A 463 27.53 -20.55 -16.89
CA LEU A 463 28.50 -20.64 -17.97
C LEU A 463 29.51 -21.78 -17.71
N VAL A 464 30.12 -21.78 -16.51
CA VAL A 464 31.13 -22.78 -16.14
C VAL A 464 30.51 -24.17 -15.98
N GLY A 465 29.39 -24.30 -15.27
CA GLY A 465 28.79 -25.60 -14.99
C GLY A 465 28.25 -26.30 -16.23
N ASN A 466 27.67 -25.57 -17.20
CA ASN A 466 27.24 -26.13 -18.48
C ASN A 466 28.43 -26.58 -19.37
N ILE A 467 29.54 -25.84 -19.35
CA ILE A 467 30.77 -26.26 -20.05
C ILE A 467 31.34 -27.54 -19.43
N LEU A 468 31.40 -27.62 -18.09
CA LEU A 468 31.86 -28.84 -17.39
C LEU A 468 30.98 -30.06 -17.72
N TYR A 469 29.66 -29.87 -17.73
CA TYR A 469 28.71 -30.92 -18.11
C TYR A 469 28.95 -31.43 -19.55
N ALA A 470 29.16 -30.52 -20.50
CA ALA A 470 29.40 -30.85 -21.90
C ALA A 470 30.78 -31.53 -22.12
N LEU A 471 31.80 -31.15 -21.34
CA LEU A 471 33.14 -31.73 -21.46
C LEU A 471 33.26 -33.16 -20.91
N ALA A 472 32.27 -33.66 -20.16
CA ALA A 472 32.35 -34.98 -19.53
C ALA A 472 32.50 -36.13 -20.54
N ALA A 473 31.86 -36.03 -21.71
CA ALA A 473 32.03 -36.98 -22.81
C ALA A 473 33.46 -36.95 -23.36
N ARG A 474 34.05 -35.76 -23.54
CA ARG A 474 35.42 -35.64 -24.06
C ARG A 474 36.47 -36.12 -23.05
N ALA A 475 36.21 -35.89 -21.77
CA ALA A 475 37.05 -36.30 -20.66
C ALA A 475 36.87 -37.78 -20.27
N GLN A 476 35.80 -38.43 -20.75
CA GLN A 476 35.38 -39.78 -20.35
C GLN A 476 35.31 -39.92 -18.81
N PHE A 477 34.86 -38.86 -18.14
CA PHE A 477 34.84 -38.78 -16.68
C PHE A 477 33.41 -38.59 -16.17
N LEU A 478 32.82 -39.69 -15.68
CA LEU A 478 31.43 -39.74 -15.19
C LEU A 478 31.10 -38.64 -14.18
N TYR A 479 31.95 -38.41 -13.18
CA TYR A 479 31.61 -37.43 -12.14
C TYR A 479 31.62 -35.98 -12.65
N LEU A 480 32.14 -35.70 -13.85
CA LEU A 480 32.15 -34.35 -14.40
C LEU A 480 30.74 -33.85 -14.74
N ILE A 481 29.82 -34.74 -15.16
CA ILE A 481 28.41 -34.34 -15.34
C ILE A 481 27.78 -33.91 -14.02
N PHE A 482 28.11 -34.59 -12.92
CA PHE A 482 27.62 -34.23 -11.59
C PHE A 482 28.28 -32.94 -11.07
N ILE A 483 29.59 -32.79 -11.21
CA ILE A 483 30.32 -31.58 -10.82
C ILE A 483 29.79 -30.35 -11.57
N GLY A 484 29.54 -30.45 -12.88
CA GLY A 484 28.93 -29.36 -13.65
C GLY A 484 27.59 -28.91 -13.09
N ARG A 485 26.76 -29.87 -12.63
CA ARG A 485 25.48 -29.60 -11.97
C ARG A 485 25.66 -28.98 -10.58
N LEU A 486 26.60 -29.48 -9.77
CA LEU A 486 26.94 -28.85 -8.49
C LEU A 486 27.38 -27.39 -8.67
N VAL A 487 28.18 -27.09 -9.70
CA VAL A 487 28.61 -25.72 -10.03
C VAL A 487 27.43 -24.86 -10.44
N ASN A 488 26.55 -25.33 -11.33
CA ASN A 488 25.29 -24.65 -11.70
C ASN A 488 24.43 -24.35 -10.47
N GLY A 489 24.48 -25.20 -9.45
CA GLY A 489 23.74 -25.04 -8.21
C GLY A 489 24.02 -23.73 -7.45
N LEU A 490 25.20 -23.13 -7.61
CA LEU A 490 25.46 -21.78 -7.08
C LEU A 490 24.56 -20.74 -7.76
N GLY A 491 24.41 -20.82 -9.08
CA GLY A 491 23.54 -19.94 -9.86
C GLY A 491 22.05 -20.22 -9.65
N PHE A 492 21.66 -21.45 -9.35
CA PHE A 492 20.28 -21.81 -9.02
C PHE A 492 19.76 -21.16 -7.74
N THR A 493 20.62 -20.70 -6.83
CA THR A 493 20.20 -19.81 -5.73
C THR A 493 19.50 -18.55 -6.23
N GLY A 494 19.77 -18.14 -7.48
CA GLY A 494 19.08 -17.10 -8.21
C GLY A 494 17.55 -17.19 -8.18
N TRP A 495 16.96 -18.40 -8.12
CA TRP A 495 15.51 -18.58 -8.01
C TRP A 495 14.89 -17.90 -6.78
N PHE A 496 15.62 -17.86 -5.66
CA PHE A 496 15.19 -17.10 -4.48
C PHE A 496 15.21 -15.59 -4.76
N PHE A 497 16.29 -15.10 -5.37
CA PHE A 497 16.50 -13.68 -5.59
C PHE A 497 15.56 -13.07 -6.64
N VAL A 498 15.23 -13.79 -7.71
CA VAL A 498 14.24 -13.32 -8.71
C VAL A 498 12.83 -13.23 -8.13
N LYS A 499 12.45 -14.17 -7.24
CA LYS A 499 11.19 -14.09 -6.48
C LYS A 499 11.19 -12.90 -5.55
N ARG A 500 12.28 -12.71 -4.79
CA ARG A 500 12.45 -11.57 -3.88
C ARG A 500 12.42 -10.23 -4.62
N TYR A 501 12.99 -10.13 -5.82
CA TYR A 501 12.94 -8.92 -6.65
C TYR A 501 11.50 -8.46 -6.93
N CYS A 502 10.61 -9.41 -7.23
CA CYS A 502 9.21 -9.11 -7.56
C CYS A 502 8.35 -8.76 -6.34
N THR A 503 8.84 -9.00 -5.13
CA THR A 503 8.15 -8.68 -3.87
C THR A 503 8.85 -7.59 -3.05
N ASP A 504 10.02 -7.11 -3.49
CA ASP A 504 10.83 -6.15 -2.75
C ASP A 504 10.08 -4.82 -2.57
N PRO A 505 9.75 -4.40 -1.32
CA PRO A 505 9.04 -3.16 -1.06
C PRO A 505 9.77 -1.92 -1.54
N ARG A 506 11.06 -1.97 -1.84
CA ARG A 506 11.83 -0.82 -2.33
C ARG A 506 11.44 -0.45 -3.76
N ILE A 507 11.12 -1.44 -4.58
CA ILE A 507 10.91 -1.28 -6.04
C ILE A 507 9.53 -1.71 -6.53
N VAL A 508 8.81 -2.55 -5.78
CA VAL A 508 7.46 -3.01 -6.15
C VAL A 508 6.45 -2.57 -5.09
N GLY A 509 5.44 -1.82 -5.53
CA GLY A 509 4.34 -1.38 -4.70
C GLY A 509 3.39 -2.53 -4.38
N VAL A 510 2.69 -2.45 -3.26
CA VAL A 510 1.88 -3.57 -2.74
C VAL A 510 0.84 -4.04 -3.77
N ARG A 511 0.21 -3.12 -4.50
CA ARG A 511 -0.80 -3.44 -5.53
C ARG A 511 -0.22 -4.09 -6.79
N LYS A 512 1.10 -4.02 -6.98
CA LYS A 512 1.79 -4.56 -8.15
C LYS A 512 2.51 -5.88 -7.88
N ARG A 513 2.72 -6.25 -6.60
CA ARG A 513 3.39 -7.50 -6.20
C ARG A 513 2.70 -8.73 -6.80
N THR A 514 1.37 -8.82 -6.71
CA THR A 514 0.62 -9.94 -7.27
C THR A 514 0.86 -10.09 -8.78
N MET A 515 0.83 -8.98 -9.53
CA MET A 515 1.09 -8.98 -10.97
C MET A 515 2.51 -9.44 -11.29
N CYS A 516 3.53 -8.93 -10.57
CA CYS A 516 4.91 -9.37 -10.76
C CYS A 516 5.10 -10.87 -10.42
N CYS A 517 4.48 -11.35 -9.35
CA CYS A 517 4.47 -12.78 -9.00
C CYS A 517 3.78 -13.64 -10.07
N SER A 518 2.65 -13.19 -10.63
CA SER A 518 1.98 -13.88 -11.74
C SER A 518 2.89 -13.97 -12.97
N LEU A 519 3.59 -12.89 -13.33
CA LEU A 519 4.56 -12.90 -14.43
C LEU A 519 5.73 -13.86 -14.19
N LEU A 520 6.22 -13.97 -12.95
CA LEU A 520 7.23 -14.96 -12.58
C LEU A 520 6.73 -16.39 -12.76
N VAL A 521 5.51 -16.69 -12.32
CA VAL A 521 4.90 -18.03 -12.49
C VAL A 521 4.78 -18.38 -13.96
N VAL A 522 4.27 -17.46 -14.79
CA VAL A 522 4.17 -17.67 -16.25
C VAL A 522 5.54 -17.93 -16.86
N SER A 523 6.54 -17.12 -16.52
CA SER A 523 7.94 -17.30 -16.96
C SER A 523 8.50 -18.66 -16.53
N GLN A 524 8.22 -19.09 -15.30
CA GLN A 524 8.67 -20.37 -14.76
C GLN A 524 8.03 -21.54 -15.53
N SER A 525 6.71 -21.54 -15.69
CA SER A 525 5.98 -22.59 -16.41
C SER A 525 6.42 -22.69 -17.88
N LEU A 526 6.61 -21.56 -18.57
CA LEU A 526 7.13 -21.58 -19.94
C LEU A 526 8.51 -22.23 -20.02
N GLY A 527 9.41 -21.95 -19.07
CA GLY A 527 10.74 -22.56 -19.05
C GLY A 527 10.71 -24.06 -18.75
N MET A 528 9.78 -24.51 -17.89
CA MET A 528 9.55 -25.94 -17.58
C MET A 528 9.10 -26.74 -18.79
N VAL A 529 8.34 -26.10 -19.68
CA VAL A 529 7.80 -26.73 -20.90
C VAL A 529 8.79 -26.67 -22.04
N ILE A 530 9.40 -25.51 -22.27
CA ILE A 530 10.33 -25.30 -23.37
C ILE A 530 11.65 -26.07 -23.13
N GLY A 531 12.07 -26.24 -21.88
CA GLY A 531 13.29 -26.99 -21.54
C GLY A 531 13.32 -28.41 -22.13
N PRO A 532 12.41 -29.32 -21.76
CA PRO A 532 12.39 -30.69 -22.25
C PRO A 532 12.08 -30.78 -23.75
N LEU A 533 11.28 -29.86 -24.29
CA LEU A 533 11.05 -29.76 -25.75
C LEU A 533 12.37 -29.50 -26.48
N ILE A 534 13.11 -28.46 -26.09
CA ILE A 534 14.41 -28.15 -26.70
C ILE A 534 15.37 -29.31 -26.47
N GLY A 535 15.42 -29.88 -25.26
CA GLY A 535 16.26 -31.03 -24.93
C GLY A 535 16.02 -32.24 -25.84
N GLY A 536 14.75 -32.61 -26.03
CA GLY A 536 14.35 -33.70 -26.92
C GLY A 536 14.65 -33.40 -28.39
N GLN A 537 14.43 -32.17 -28.86
CA GLN A 537 14.79 -31.79 -30.23
C GLN A 537 16.32 -31.78 -30.45
N LEU A 538 17.08 -31.31 -29.46
CA LEU A 538 18.54 -31.37 -29.49
C LEU A 538 19.05 -32.81 -29.52
N ALA A 539 18.31 -33.77 -28.97
CA ALA A 539 18.68 -35.17 -29.03
C ALA A 539 18.68 -35.75 -30.46
N ARG A 540 18.00 -35.11 -31.41
CA ARG A 540 18.03 -35.47 -32.84
C ARG A 540 19.23 -34.92 -33.60
N VAL A 541 19.92 -33.93 -33.05
CA VAL A 541 21.09 -33.35 -33.72
C VAL A 541 22.15 -34.45 -33.74
N GLY A 542 22.40 -34.97 -34.95
CA GLY A 542 23.35 -36.07 -35.15
C GLY A 542 24.75 -35.74 -34.66
N ASP A 543 25.61 -36.75 -34.66
CA ASP A 543 26.96 -36.68 -34.10
C ASP A 543 27.83 -35.65 -34.87
N LEU A 544 27.97 -34.43 -34.33
CA LEU A 544 28.89 -33.40 -34.83
C LEU A 544 30.30 -33.60 -34.23
N GLY A 545 30.67 -34.85 -33.94
CA GLY A 545 31.91 -35.28 -33.31
C GLY A 545 31.85 -35.37 -31.79
N VAL A 546 32.97 -35.77 -31.17
CA VAL A 546 33.10 -36.05 -29.72
C VAL A 546 32.74 -34.86 -28.82
N ILE A 547 32.80 -33.64 -29.35
CA ILE A 547 32.57 -32.40 -28.59
C ILE A 547 31.10 -32.00 -28.61
N MET A 548 30.37 -32.20 -29.72
CA MET A 548 28.96 -31.82 -29.87
C MET A 548 28.16 -33.01 -30.38
N ASN A 549 27.52 -33.71 -29.45
CA ASN A 549 26.65 -34.85 -29.71
C ASN A 549 25.36 -34.73 -28.90
N MET A 550 24.44 -35.69 -29.07
CA MET A 550 23.15 -35.76 -28.38
C MET A 550 23.23 -35.44 -26.87
N ASN A 551 24.27 -35.93 -26.19
CA ASN A 551 24.41 -35.82 -24.74
C ASN A 551 25.04 -34.49 -24.27
N THR A 552 25.82 -33.84 -25.14
CA THR A 552 26.66 -32.68 -24.78
C THR A 552 26.12 -31.36 -25.33
N ILE A 553 25.34 -31.40 -26.42
CA ILE A 553 24.87 -30.21 -27.14
C ILE A 553 24.03 -29.27 -26.26
N ALA A 554 23.23 -29.81 -25.35
CA ALA A 554 22.43 -29.01 -24.41
C ALA A 554 23.31 -28.13 -23.52
N GLY A 555 24.46 -28.64 -23.05
CA GLY A 555 25.42 -27.87 -22.26
C GLY A 555 26.05 -26.73 -23.06
N TRP A 556 26.47 -26.97 -24.30
CA TRP A 556 27.05 -25.92 -25.14
C TRP A 556 26.05 -24.81 -25.50
N VAL A 557 24.83 -25.20 -25.88
CA VAL A 557 23.76 -24.25 -26.20
C VAL A 557 23.45 -23.36 -24.99
N MET A 558 23.31 -23.96 -23.80
CA MET A 558 23.02 -23.18 -22.60
C MET A 558 24.19 -22.29 -22.17
N ALA A 559 25.44 -22.75 -22.34
CA ALA A 559 26.62 -21.90 -22.09
C ALA A 559 26.60 -20.62 -22.95
N CYS A 560 26.28 -20.74 -24.24
CA CYS A 560 26.18 -19.60 -25.15
C CYS A 560 25.02 -18.66 -24.77
N ILE A 561 23.86 -19.21 -24.44
CA ILE A 561 22.67 -18.43 -24.03
C ILE A 561 22.97 -17.65 -22.74
N TRP A 562 23.61 -18.28 -21.75
CA TRP A 562 23.97 -17.62 -20.50
C TRP A 562 25.01 -16.53 -20.69
N LEU A 563 25.97 -16.70 -21.61
CA LEU A 563 26.92 -15.65 -21.98
C LEU A 563 26.23 -14.44 -22.62
N ALA A 564 25.33 -14.68 -23.57
CA ALA A 564 24.55 -13.61 -24.21
C ALA A 564 23.67 -12.87 -23.19
N TYR A 565 23.01 -13.61 -22.29
CA TYR A 565 22.24 -13.04 -21.19
C TYR A 565 23.13 -12.21 -20.25
N TRP A 566 24.33 -12.69 -19.92
CA TRP A 566 25.27 -11.96 -19.06
C TRP A 566 25.66 -10.61 -19.66
N ILE A 567 25.95 -10.57 -20.96
CA ILE A 567 26.23 -9.32 -21.68
C ILE A 567 25.04 -8.37 -21.58
N ALA A 568 23.81 -8.85 -21.79
CA ALA A 568 22.60 -8.05 -21.67
C ALA A 568 22.41 -7.49 -20.25
N VAL A 569 22.67 -8.29 -19.20
CA VAL A 569 22.60 -7.83 -17.80
C VAL A 569 23.60 -6.70 -17.53
N VAL A 570 24.84 -6.84 -17.98
CA VAL A 570 25.89 -5.82 -17.79
C VAL A 570 25.49 -4.47 -18.40
N ILE A 571 24.87 -4.50 -19.59
CA ILE A 571 24.55 -3.28 -20.35
C ILE A 571 23.25 -2.63 -19.87
N PHE A 572 22.21 -3.44 -19.62
CA PHE A 572 20.84 -2.92 -19.51
C PHE A 572 20.24 -3.00 -18.10
N PHE A 573 20.82 -3.79 -17.19
CA PHE A 573 20.23 -3.98 -15.86
C PHE A 573 20.45 -2.75 -14.96
N LYS A 574 19.36 -2.13 -14.54
CA LYS A 574 19.38 -1.07 -13.52
C LYS A 574 19.02 -1.66 -12.16
N ASP A 575 19.93 -1.54 -11.21
CA ASP A 575 19.77 -2.04 -9.84
C ASP A 575 18.95 -1.08 -8.95
N ILE A 576 18.63 -1.54 -7.75
CA ILE A 576 17.81 -0.83 -6.76
C ILE A 576 18.45 0.52 -6.38
N PRO A 577 17.65 1.59 -6.16
CA PRO A 577 18.15 2.81 -5.54
C PRO A 577 18.83 2.53 -4.19
N LYS A 578 19.95 3.22 -3.90
CA LYS A 578 20.64 3.09 -2.61
C LYS A 578 19.67 3.46 -1.48
N SER A 579 19.37 2.52 -0.57
CA SER A 579 18.61 2.83 0.64
C SER A 579 19.55 3.33 1.74
N ALA A 580 19.19 4.43 2.39
CA ALA A 580 19.89 4.97 3.56
C ALA A 580 19.77 4.08 4.82
N SER A 581 18.86 3.10 4.84
CA SER A 581 18.61 2.21 5.98
C SER A 581 19.22 0.81 5.85
N ALA A 582 19.90 0.50 4.74
CA ALA A 582 20.36 -0.86 4.41
C ALA A 582 21.54 -1.39 5.26
N ASP A 583 22.11 -0.56 6.15
CA ASP A 583 23.32 -0.87 6.91
C ASP A 583 23.08 -1.43 8.32
N LYS A 584 21.83 -1.64 8.76
CA LYS A 584 21.59 -2.33 10.04
C LYS A 584 21.41 -3.83 9.80
N PRO A 585 22.40 -4.68 10.15
CA PRO A 585 22.18 -6.11 10.16
C PRO A 585 21.10 -6.40 11.18
N ALA A 586 19.98 -6.97 10.74
CA ALA A 586 19.00 -7.56 11.63
C ALA A 586 19.64 -8.79 12.30
N LYS A 587 20.48 -8.56 13.33
CA LYS A 587 20.89 -9.56 14.32
C LYS A 587 19.69 -9.87 15.21
N ARG A 588 18.61 -10.42 14.66
CA ARG A 588 17.54 -11.03 15.45
C ARG A 588 17.57 -12.52 15.18
N SER A 589 17.86 -13.28 16.23
CA SER A 589 17.80 -14.74 16.20
C SER A 589 16.41 -15.17 15.76
N ILE A 590 16.32 -16.03 14.73
CA ILE A 590 15.08 -16.64 14.23
C ILE A 590 14.24 -17.17 15.41
N PHE A 591 14.90 -17.75 16.42
CA PHE A 591 14.27 -18.27 17.64
C PHE A 591 13.64 -17.21 18.55
N LYS A 592 14.19 -15.99 18.61
CA LYS A 592 13.60 -14.88 19.40
C LYS A 592 12.40 -14.24 18.69
N MET A 593 12.27 -14.40 17.38
CA MET A 593 11.15 -13.87 16.59
C MET A 593 9.85 -14.65 16.77
N PHE A 594 9.90 -15.91 17.21
CA PHE A 594 8.74 -16.76 17.48
C PHE A 594 8.20 -16.68 18.93
N GLN A 595 8.62 -15.71 19.76
CA GLN A 595 8.19 -15.63 21.16
C GLN A 595 6.84 -14.91 21.38
N LYS A 596 5.98 -15.56 22.20
CA LYS A 596 4.62 -15.19 22.67
C LYS A 596 3.62 -14.78 21.57
N GLY A 597 2.79 -15.75 21.14
CA GLY A 597 1.68 -15.58 20.18
C GLY A 597 1.86 -16.32 18.84
N SER A 598 3.02 -16.95 18.61
CA SER A 598 3.49 -17.35 17.27
C SER A 598 3.28 -18.83 16.86
N TYR A 599 2.65 -19.67 17.70
CA TYR A 599 2.45 -21.10 17.38
C TYR A 599 1.63 -21.31 16.09
N GLY A 600 0.69 -20.42 15.79
CA GLY A 600 -0.09 -20.44 14.55
C GLY A 600 0.79 -20.21 13.31
N MET A 601 1.70 -19.22 13.34
CA MET A 601 2.58 -18.89 12.22
C MET A 601 3.62 -19.98 11.94
N LEU A 602 4.15 -20.61 13.00
CA LEU A 602 5.07 -21.73 12.87
C LEU A 602 4.38 -22.94 12.21
N ALA A 603 3.17 -23.30 12.68
CA ALA A 603 2.40 -24.38 12.08
C ALA A 603 2.07 -24.11 10.61
N ILE A 604 1.71 -22.87 10.25
CA ILE A 604 1.49 -22.46 8.86
C ILE A 604 2.75 -22.61 8.03
N THR A 605 3.90 -22.16 8.53
CA THR A 605 5.18 -22.25 7.81
C THR A 605 5.57 -23.71 7.57
N ILE A 606 5.42 -24.58 8.57
CA ILE A 606 5.73 -26.01 8.45
C ILE A 606 4.84 -26.67 7.38
N ALA A 607 3.54 -26.43 7.45
CA ALA A 607 2.62 -27.04 6.49
C ALA A 607 2.80 -26.49 5.07
N MET A 608 3.06 -25.19 4.90
CA MET A 608 3.45 -24.62 3.61
C MET A 608 4.74 -25.23 3.07
N SER A 609 5.72 -25.46 3.95
CA SER A 609 6.99 -26.10 3.60
C SER A 609 6.78 -27.54 3.12
N PHE A 610 5.89 -28.29 3.78
CA PHE A 610 5.53 -29.64 3.37
C PHE A 610 4.78 -29.68 2.03
N ILE A 611 3.82 -28.77 1.83
CA ILE A 611 3.11 -28.63 0.55
C ILE A 611 4.10 -28.32 -0.57
N ALA A 612 5.00 -27.37 -0.35
CA ALA A 612 6.01 -26.96 -1.32
C ALA A 612 7.00 -28.09 -1.64
N PHE A 613 7.45 -28.81 -0.62
CA PHE A 613 8.23 -30.03 -0.78
C PHE A 613 7.50 -31.07 -1.63
N SER A 614 6.24 -31.39 -1.29
CA SER A 614 5.45 -32.42 -1.98
C SER A 614 5.26 -32.08 -3.46
N VAL A 615 4.87 -30.85 -3.78
CA VAL A 615 4.70 -30.38 -5.17
C VAL A 615 5.95 -30.64 -6.02
N PHE A 616 7.13 -30.30 -5.50
CA PHE A 616 8.38 -30.44 -6.27
C PHE A 616 9.02 -31.82 -6.18
N PHE A 617 8.69 -32.60 -5.16
CA PHE A 617 9.02 -34.02 -5.09
C PHE A 617 8.34 -34.77 -6.21
N GLU A 618 7.03 -34.60 -6.34
CA GLU A 618 6.17 -35.31 -7.29
C GLU A 618 6.51 -34.94 -8.74
N LEU A 619 6.60 -33.64 -9.04
CA LEU A 619 7.01 -33.20 -10.37
C LEU A 619 8.40 -33.74 -10.71
N GLY A 620 9.37 -33.61 -9.80
CA GLY A 620 10.73 -34.08 -10.03
C GLY A 620 10.84 -35.60 -10.22
N ALA A 621 10.05 -36.38 -9.49
CA ALA A 621 10.02 -37.83 -9.60
C ALA A 621 9.40 -38.28 -10.92
N TRP A 622 8.25 -37.73 -11.31
CA TRP A 622 7.64 -38.02 -12.61
C TRP A 622 8.53 -37.61 -13.78
N GLU A 623 9.06 -36.39 -13.78
CA GLU A 623 9.88 -35.86 -14.86
C GLU A 623 11.16 -36.70 -15.07
N ALA A 624 11.78 -37.17 -13.98
CA ALA A 624 12.96 -38.03 -14.04
C ALA A 624 12.63 -39.48 -14.40
N ASN A 625 11.42 -39.97 -14.06
CA ASN A 625 10.99 -41.33 -14.38
C ASN A 625 10.52 -41.49 -15.83
N ILE A 626 9.92 -40.45 -16.44
CA ILE A 626 9.34 -40.53 -17.79
C ILE A 626 10.31 -41.13 -18.83
N PRO A 627 11.58 -40.66 -18.96
CA PRO A 627 12.51 -41.26 -19.93
C PRO A 627 12.79 -42.75 -19.66
N ILE A 628 12.87 -43.16 -18.40
CA ILE A 628 13.17 -44.55 -18.01
C ILE A 628 11.95 -45.45 -18.25
N PHE A 629 10.80 -45.06 -17.72
CA PHE A 629 9.56 -45.83 -17.83
C PHE A 629 9.12 -45.98 -19.29
N THR A 630 9.15 -44.90 -20.06
CA THR A 630 8.68 -44.94 -21.46
C THR A 630 9.65 -45.66 -22.39
N ALA A 631 10.97 -45.64 -22.11
CA ALA A 631 11.92 -46.49 -22.82
C ALA A 631 11.64 -47.98 -22.57
N LYS A 632 11.39 -48.36 -21.30
CA LYS A 632 11.10 -49.74 -20.90
C LYS A 632 9.76 -50.26 -21.43
N GLU A 633 8.68 -49.49 -21.25
CA GLU A 633 7.31 -49.95 -21.54
C GLU A 633 6.86 -49.66 -22.98
N PHE A 634 7.36 -48.57 -23.59
CA PHE A 634 6.89 -48.11 -24.90
C PHE A 634 7.96 -48.11 -26.00
N GLY A 635 9.23 -48.40 -25.66
CA GLY A 635 10.36 -48.34 -26.59
C GLY A 635 10.67 -46.92 -27.07
N TRP A 636 10.33 -45.91 -26.27
CA TRP A 636 10.58 -44.50 -26.61
C TRP A 636 12.06 -44.13 -26.48
N ASN A 637 12.52 -43.26 -27.37
CA ASN A 637 13.85 -42.65 -27.29
C ASN A 637 13.78 -41.28 -26.60
N GLU A 638 14.95 -40.64 -26.45
CA GLU A 638 15.12 -39.35 -25.79
C GLU A 638 14.31 -38.23 -26.47
N TRP A 639 14.11 -38.32 -27.79
CA TRP A 639 13.26 -37.39 -28.53
C TRP A 639 11.78 -37.59 -28.20
N ASP A 640 11.28 -38.84 -28.18
CA ASP A 640 9.90 -39.16 -27.87
C ASP A 640 9.54 -38.70 -26.44
N SER A 641 10.38 -39.04 -25.45
CA SER A 641 10.18 -38.66 -24.05
C SER A 641 10.23 -37.14 -23.85
N GLY A 642 11.17 -36.44 -24.50
CA GLY A 642 11.28 -34.98 -24.42
C GLY A 642 10.06 -34.25 -25.00
N ASN A 643 9.54 -34.72 -26.13
CA ASN A 643 8.31 -34.15 -26.71
C ASN A 643 7.08 -34.49 -25.87
N PHE A 644 7.01 -35.67 -25.28
CA PHE A 644 5.90 -36.05 -24.41
C PHE A 644 5.80 -35.14 -23.17
N ILE A 645 6.91 -34.93 -22.47
CA ILE A 645 6.98 -34.02 -21.32
C ILE A 645 6.54 -32.60 -21.74
N GLY A 646 7.09 -32.14 -22.86
CA GLY A 646 6.82 -30.83 -23.41
C GLY A 646 5.37 -30.59 -23.85
N LEU A 647 4.79 -31.50 -24.63
CA LEU A 647 3.42 -31.37 -25.16
C LEU A 647 2.38 -31.39 -24.03
N ILE A 648 2.55 -32.26 -23.04
CA ILE A 648 1.69 -32.28 -21.85
C ILE A 648 1.88 -31.01 -21.02
N GLY A 649 3.11 -30.51 -20.94
CA GLY A 649 3.41 -29.21 -20.37
C GLY A 649 2.70 -28.05 -21.07
N ILE A 650 2.62 -28.04 -22.41
CA ILE A 650 1.84 -27.02 -23.14
C ILE A 650 0.36 -27.10 -22.74
N GLY A 651 -0.20 -28.32 -22.67
CA GLY A 651 -1.56 -28.54 -22.20
C GLY A 651 -1.80 -28.01 -20.79
N SER A 652 -0.86 -28.22 -19.87
CA SER A 652 -0.96 -27.73 -18.49
C SER A 652 -0.90 -26.20 -18.41
N ILE A 653 -0.07 -25.54 -19.23
CA ILE A 653 0.01 -24.07 -19.31
C ILE A 653 -1.34 -23.44 -19.70
N VAL A 654 -2.08 -24.05 -20.62
CA VAL A 654 -3.41 -23.57 -21.05
C VAL A 654 -4.40 -23.53 -19.89
N ILE A 655 -4.21 -24.36 -18.86
CA ILE A 655 -5.01 -24.34 -17.63
C ILE A 655 -4.40 -23.37 -16.60
N VAL A 656 -3.10 -23.46 -16.37
CA VAL A 656 -2.39 -22.74 -15.30
C VAL A 656 -2.39 -21.23 -15.53
N VAL A 657 -2.19 -20.75 -16.76
CA VAL A 657 -2.10 -19.31 -17.04
C VAL A 657 -3.44 -18.60 -16.81
N PRO A 658 -4.58 -19.05 -17.39
CA PRO A 658 -5.88 -18.48 -17.06
C PRO A 658 -6.22 -18.60 -15.58
N MET A 659 -5.91 -19.74 -14.95
CA MET A 659 -6.14 -19.91 -13.50
C MET A 659 -5.28 -18.97 -12.66
N THR A 660 -4.06 -18.64 -13.07
CA THR A 660 -3.20 -17.68 -12.36
C THR A 660 -3.70 -16.23 -12.49
N ILE A 661 -4.35 -15.92 -13.61
CA ILE A 661 -5.03 -14.62 -13.78
C ILE A 661 -6.33 -14.59 -12.96
N TYR A 662 -7.07 -15.69 -12.98
CA TYR A 662 -8.37 -15.82 -12.32
C TYR A 662 -8.26 -16.15 -10.82
N SER A 663 -7.10 -16.58 -10.33
CA SER A 663 -6.81 -16.80 -8.90
C SER A 663 -6.82 -15.50 -8.09
N GLN A 664 -6.79 -14.35 -8.76
CA GLN A 664 -7.11 -13.06 -8.13
C GLN A 664 -8.58 -13.00 -7.66
N LYS A 665 -9.47 -13.81 -8.26
CA LYS A 665 -10.91 -13.88 -7.96
C LYS A 665 -11.32 -15.13 -7.17
N ILE A 666 -10.44 -16.13 -7.11
CA ILE A 666 -10.67 -17.41 -6.43
C ILE A 666 -9.83 -17.44 -5.15
N GLN A 667 -10.43 -17.90 -4.05
CA GLN A 667 -9.70 -18.03 -2.79
C GLN A 667 -8.56 -19.04 -2.93
N ASP A 668 -7.37 -18.72 -2.39
CA ASP A 668 -6.17 -19.58 -2.49
C ASP A 668 -6.44 -21.03 -2.02
N ARG A 669 -7.33 -21.21 -1.03
CA ARG A 669 -7.76 -22.53 -0.53
C ARG A 669 -8.46 -23.39 -1.59
N THR A 670 -9.28 -22.77 -2.42
CA THR A 670 -10.02 -23.45 -3.49
C THR A 670 -9.05 -23.88 -4.58
N THR A 671 -8.12 -22.99 -4.97
CA THR A 671 -7.04 -23.30 -5.90
C THR A 671 -6.21 -24.49 -5.40
N ALA A 672 -5.93 -24.56 -4.09
CA ALA A 672 -5.14 -25.63 -3.49
C ALA A 672 -5.84 -27.00 -3.56
N VAL A 673 -7.13 -27.03 -3.21
CA VAL A 673 -7.94 -28.26 -3.28
C VAL A 673 -8.11 -28.73 -4.72
N VAL A 674 -8.33 -27.82 -5.67
CA VAL A 674 -8.42 -28.17 -7.09
C VAL A 674 -7.10 -28.75 -7.59
N GLY A 675 -5.97 -28.10 -7.28
CA GLY A 675 -4.64 -28.56 -7.69
C GLY A 675 -4.30 -29.96 -7.16
N PHE A 676 -4.34 -30.14 -5.83
CA PHE A 676 -4.04 -31.45 -5.22
C PHE A 676 -5.10 -32.50 -5.53
N GLY A 677 -6.38 -32.14 -5.66
CA GLY A 677 -7.44 -33.07 -6.03
C GLY A 677 -7.23 -33.63 -7.44
N MET A 678 -6.85 -32.77 -8.39
CA MET A 678 -6.54 -33.22 -9.76
C MET A 678 -5.30 -34.11 -9.80
N ALA A 679 -4.25 -33.76 -9.05
CA ALA A 679 -3.05 -34.58 -8.93
C ALA A 679 -3.35 -35.95 -8.30
N LEU A 680 -4.17 -35.98 -7.24
CA LEU A 680 -4.60 -37.20 -6.57
C LEU A 680 -5.36 -38.14 -7.51
N ILE A 681 -6.26 -37.61 -8.34
CA ILE A 681 -6.97 -38.39 -9.36
C ILE A 681 -5.98 -39.00 -10.36
N GLY A 682 -5.03 -38.20 -10.86
CA GLY A 682 -4.00 -38.69 -11.79
C GLY A 682 -3.15 -39.82 -11.20
N MET A 683 -2.72 -39.67 -9.94
CA MET A 683 -1.95 -40.69 -9.23
C MET A 683 -2.73 -41.99 -9.01
N ILE A 684 -4.02 -41.90 -8.62
CA ILE A 684 -4.87 -43.07 -8.43
C ILE A 684 -5.07 -43.82 -9.75
N LEU A 685 -5.32 -43.10 -10.86
CA LEU A 685 -5.47 -43.69 -12.19
C LEU A 685 -4.20 -44.43 -12.62
N TYR A 686 -3.03 -43.82 -12.40
CA TYR A 686 -1.75 -44.44 -12.72
C TYR A 686 -1.52 -45.73 -11.92
N LEU A 687 -1.71 -45.68 -10.60
CA LEU A 687 -1.50 -46.83 -9.71
C LEU A 687 -2.51 -47.96 -9.99
N ALA A 688 -3.76 -47.62 -10.30
CA ALA A 688 -4.78 -48.59 -10.68
C ALA A 688 -4.42 -49.33 -11.98
N ARG A 689 -3.84 -48.63 -12.97
CA ARG A 689 -3.38 -49.26 -14.22
C ARG A 689 -2.14 -50.12 -14.03
N LEU A 690 -1.17 -49.65 -13.23
CA LEU A 690 0.02 -50.44 -12.89
C LEU A 690 -0.33 -51.79 -12.24
N THR A 691 -1.42 -51.85 -11.47
CA THR A 691 -1.84 -53.07 -10.74
C THR A 691 -2.76 -54.01 -11.52
N THR A 692 -3.38 -53.58 -12.63
CA THR A 692 -4.47 -54.33 -13.31
C THR A 692 -4.12 -54.88 -14.70
N GLY A 693 -2.95 -54.59 -15.26
CA GLY A 693 -2.54 -55.20 -16.54
C GLY A 693 -1.61 -54.37 -17.44
N GLY A 694 -0.82 -53.46 -16.88
CA GLY A 694 0.10 -52.58 -17.62
C GLY A 694 -0.53 -51.23 -17.97
N VAL A 695 0.32 -50.23 -18.26
CA VAL A 695 -0.11 -48.85 -18.51
C VAL A 695 -0.02 -48.55 -20.00
N GLY A 696 -1.15 -48.28 -20.66
CA GLY A 696 -1.14 -47.86 -22.07
C GLY A 696 -0.63 -46.42 -22.25
N LYS A 697 -0.17 -46.09 -23.46
CA LYS A 697 0.29 -44.71 -23.81
C LYS A 697 -0.75 -43.62 -23.47
N PRO A 698 -2.06 -43.78 -23.78
CA PRO A 698 -3.07 -42.78 -23.43
C PRO A 698 -3.31 -42.69 -21.93
N ASP A 699 -3.34 -43.82 -21.22
CA ASP A 699 -3.52 -43.85 -19.76
C ASP A 699 -2.37 -43.13 -19.05
N TYR A 700 -1.13 -43.36 -19.49
CA TYR A 700 0.05 -42.67 -18.97
C TYR A 700 0.01 -41.17 -19.25
N GLY A 701 -0.37 -40.78 -20.46
CA GLY A 701 -0.54 -39.38 -20.86
C GLY A 701 -1.58 -38.63 -20.04
N VAL A 702 -2.75 -39.24 -19.78
CA VAL A 702 -3.80 -38.65 -18.95
C VAL A 702 -3.35 -38.51 -17.50
N SER A 703 -2.71 -39.54 -16.94
CA SER A 703 -2.20 -39.48 -15.56
C SER A 703 -1.14 -38.38 -15.40
N TRP A 704 -0.15 -38.31 -16.29
CA TRP A 704 0.86 -37.26 -16.26
C TRP A 704 0.25 -35.87 -16.46
N PHE A 705 -0.72 -35.71 -17.37
CA PHE A 705 -1.41 -34.43 -17.56
C PHE A 705 -2.12 -33.94 -16.31
N LEU A 706 -2.84 -34.82 -15.61
CA LEU A 706 -3.55 -34.50 -14.37
C LEU A 706 -2.57 -34.17 -13.22
N VAL A 707 -1.52 -34.97 -13.05
CA VAL A 707 -0.46 -34.76 -12.06
C VAL A 707 0.28 -33.44 -12.32
N CYS A 708 0.78 -33.25 -13.55
CA CYS A 708 1.52 -32.07 -13.96
C CYS A 708 0.67 -30.80 -13.79
N SER A 709 -0.56 -30.80 -14.30
CA SER A 709 -1.44 -29.64 -14.20
C SER A 709 -1.84 -29.37 -12.74
N GLY A 710 -2.08 -30.41 -11.94
CA GLY A 710 -2.51 -30.29 -10.55
C GLY A 710 -1.44 -29.68 -9.67
N TYR A 711 -0.21 -30.18 -9.79
CA TYR A 711 0.92 -29.68 -9.03
C TYR A 711 1.42 -28.31 -9.50
N ASN A 712 1.33 -27.99 -10.79
CA ASN A 712 1.61 -26.63 -11.25
C ASN A 712 0.61 -25.62 -10.66
N ILE A 713 -0.69 -25.95 -10.60
CA ILE A 713 -1.70 -25.11 -9.92
C ILE A 713 -1.40 -24.99 -8.42
N ALA A 714 -1.12 -26.11 -7.75
CA ALA A 714 -0.80 -26.15 -6.32
C ALA A 714 0.44 -25.30 -5.97
N SER A 715 1.45 -25.27 -6.85
CA SER A 715 2.68 -24.51 -6.65
C SER A 715 2.43 -23.00 -6.48
N THR A 716 1.42 -22.43 -7.14
CA THR A 716 1.13 -20.98 -7.13
C THR A 716 0.71 -20.47 -5.76
N ILE A 717 0.10 -21.32 -4.94
CA ILE A 717 -0.43 -20.97 -3.63
C ILE A 717 0.69 -20.75 -2.61
N THR A 718 1.78 -21.52 -2.72
CA THR A 718 2.92 -21.41 -1.79
C THR A 718 3.55 -20.01 -1.83
N LEU A 719 3.58 -19.37 -3.01
CA LEU A 719 4.08 -18.01 -3.18
C LEU A 719 3.02 -16.95 -2.80
N SER A 720 1.77 -17.16 -3.19
CA SER A 720 0.64 -16.25 -2.90
C SER A 720 0.41 -16.09 -1.40
N LEU A 721 0.22 -17.20 -0.67
CA LEU A 721 -0.08 -17.18 0.77
C LEU A 721 1.05 -16.60 1.60
N MET A 722 2.30 -16.81 1.20
CA MET A 722 3.47 -16.30 1.91
C MET A 722 3.51 -14.77 1.93
N SER A 723 3.10 -14.14 0.84
CA SER A 723 3.02 -12.69 0.72
C SER A 723 1.84 -12.06 1.48
N LYS A 724 0.79 -12.85 1.75
CA LYS A 724 -0.45 -12.40 2.39
C LYS A 724 -0.50 -12.65 3.91
N LEU A 725 0.11 -13.74 4.37
CA LEU A 725 -0.01 -14.21 5.76
C LEU A 725 1.07 -13.68 6.70
N PHE A 726 2.26 -13.36 6.18
CA PHE A 726 3.40 -12.96 7.01
C PHE A 726 3.67 -11.45 6.89
N PRO A 727 3.91 -10.75 8.01
CA PRO A 727 4.48 -9.40 7.98
C PRO A 727 5.78 -9.39 7.18
N ASP A 728 6.10 -8.28 6.48
CA ASP A 728 7.27 -8.17 5.60
C ASP A 728 8.59 -8.61 6.31
N GLN A 729 8.71 -8.38 7.63
CA GLN A 729 9.88 -8.77 8.46
C GLN A 729 10.08 -10.28 8.65
N LEU A 730 8.98 -11.05 8.72
CA LEU A 730 8.99 -12.51 8.85
C LEU A 730 8.95 -13.20 7.48
N SER A 731 8.46 -12.49 6.45
CA SER A 731 8.28 -13.00 5.10
C SER A 731 9.59 -13.51 4.48
N ASP A 732 10.70 -12.77 4.63
CA ASP A 732 12.01 -13.18 4.07
C ASP A 732 12.53 -14.51 4.65
N VAL A 733 12.35 -14.74 5.95
CA VAL A 733 12.80 -15.97 6.63
C VAL A 733 11.90 -17.15 6.26
N CYS A 734 10.58 -16.95 6.30
CA CYS A 734 9.63 -17.99 5.88
C CYS A 734 9.81 -18.34 4.40
N ALA A 735 10.08 -17.35 3.53
CA ALA A 735 10.39 -17.55 2.12
C ALA A 735 11.65 -18.37 1.91
N LEU A 736 12.68 -18.12 2.71
CA LEU A 736 13.90 -18.90 2.69
C LEU A 736 13.62 -20.37 3.03
N ILE A 737 12.86 -20.63 4.11
CA ILE A 737 12.52 -21.99 4.54
C ILE A 737 11.73 -22.73 3.46
N VAL A 738 10.67 -22.11 2.92
CA VAL A 738 9.85 -22.70 1.84
C VAL A 738 10.69 -22.96 0.59
N GLN A 739 11.62 -22.06 0.24
CA GLN A 739 12.50 -22.24 -0.91
C GLN A 739 13.50 -23.39 -0.71
N VAL A 740 13.98 -23.60 0.51
CA VAL A 740 14.80 -24.78 0.85
C VAL A 740 13.96 -26.06 0.71
N SER A 741 12.72 -26.07 1.17
CA SER A 741 11.81 -27.21 0.96
C SER A 741 11.57 -27.51 -0.52
N ASN A 742 11.45 -26.51 -1.38
CA ASN A 742 11.39 -26.71 -2.84
C ASN A 742 12.63 -27.41 -3.38
N TYR A 743 13.82 -27.01 -2.93
CA TYR A 743 15.08 -27.62 -3.36
C TYR A 743 15.22 -29.06 -2.87
N ILE A 744 14.86 -29.32 -1.62
CA ILE A 744 14.86 -30.68 -1.07
C ILE A 744 13.91 -31.56 -1.87
N GLY A 745 12.68 -31.09 -2.14
CA GLY A 745 11.70 -31.81 -2.95
C GLY A 745 12.24 -32.18 -4.32
N ARG A 746 12.79 -31.21 -5.07
CA ARG A 746 13.38 -31.47 -6.40
C ARG A 746 14.53 -32.47 -6.37
N LEU A 747 15.42 -32.37 -5.39
CA LEU A 747 16.56 -33.28 -5.24
C LEU A 747 16.07 -34.71 -4.97
N THR A 748 15.25 -34.90 -3.94
CA THR A 748 14.82 -36.23 -3.51
C THR A 748 13.83 -36.84 -4.49
N GLY A 749 12.98 -36.02 -5.13
CA GLY A 749 12.06 -36.44 -6.18
C GLY A 749 12.79 -37.00 -7.38
N ALA A 750 13.78 -36.27 -7.93
CA ALA A 750 14.55 -36.74 -9.08
C ALA A 750 15.27 -38.07 -8.80
N VAL A 751 15.88 -38.22 -7.62
CA VAL A 751 16.52 -39.49 -7.22
C VAL A 751 15.49 -40.61 -7.12
N TRP A 752 14.35 -40.34 -6.47
CA TRP A 752 13.28 -41.32 -6.27
C TRP A 752 12.67 -41.78 -7.60
N GLY A 753 12.37 -40.85 -8.51
CA GLY A 753 11.82 -41.15 -9.83
C GLY A 753 12.71 -42.07 -10.67
N THR A 754 14.04 -41.92 -10.56
CA THR A 754 15.00 -42.79 -11.25
C THR A 754 15.28 -44.13 -10.56
N SER A 755 14.69 -44.36 -9.38
CA SER A 755 14.92 -45.57 -8.58
C SER A 755 13.93 -46.71 -8.89
N SER A 756 13.19 -46.63 -10.00
CA SER A 756 12.17 -47.62 -10.38
C SER A 756 12.72 -49.04 -10.51
N GLU A 757 13.97 -49.21 -10.95
CA GLU A 757 14.63 -50.52 -10.99
C GLU A 757 14.97 -51.08 -9.61
N ALA A 758 15.24 -50.21 -8.62
CA ALA A 758 15.60 -50.59 -7.27
C ALA A 758 14.37 -50.85 -6.37
N VAL A 759 13.27 -50.13 -6.57
CA VAL A 759 12.09 -50.13 -5.66
C VAL A 759 10.79 -50.53 -6.36
N THR A 760 10.81 -50.82 -7.66
CA THR A 760 9.67 -51.08 -8.56
C THR A 760 8.84 -49.85 -8.92
N ASP A 761 8.21 -49.86 -10.10
CA ASP A 761 7.31 -48.80 -10.59
C ASP A 761 6.12 -48.56 -9.63
N ILE A 762 5.59 -49.64 -9.03
CA ILE A 762 4.53 -49.58 -8.01
C ILE A 762 5.05 -48.92 -6.72
N GLY A 763 6.27 -49.26 -6.29
CA GLY A 763 6.90 -48.66 -5.11
C GLY A 763 7.11 -47.16 -5.25
N VAL A 764 7.56 -46.71 -6.43
CA VAL A 764 7.70 -45.29 -6.77
C VAL A 764 6.35 -44.57 -6.66
N ALA A 765 5.33 -45.07 -7.38
CA ALA A 765 4.00 -44.47 -7.43
C ALA A 765 3.26 -44.50 -6.07
N SER A 766 3.54 -45.50 -5.22
CA SER A 766 2.90 -45.63 -3.91
C SER A 766 3.38 -44.57 -2.91
N LEU A 767 4.68 -44.26 -2.90
CA LEU A 767 5.21 -43.18 -2.04
C LEU A 767 4.69 -41.81 -2.50
N GLU A 768 4.65 -41.60 -3.80
CA GLU A 768 4.08 -40.39 -4.42
C GLU A 768 2.61 -40.19 -4.01
N LEU A 769 1.80 -41.25 -4.11
CA LEU A 769 0.42 -41.20 -3.65
C LEU A 769 0.31 -40.86 -2.15
N ALA A 770 1.19 -41.42 -1.32
CA ALA A 770 1.20 -41.14 0.12
C ALA A 770 1.50 -39.66 0.42
N PHE A 771 2.51 -39.06 -0.22
CA PHE A 771 2.82 -37.64 -0.05
C PHE A 771 1.70 -36.73 -0.58
N THR A 772 1.07 -37.12 -1.70
CA THR A 772 -0.12 -36.45 -2.24
C THR A 772 -1.25 -36.39 -1.20
N ILE A 773 -1.55 -37.53 -0.55
CA ILE A 773 -2.62 -37.64 0.47
C ILE A 773 -2.29 -36.81 1.72
N ILE A 774 -1.04 -36.85 2.19
CA ILE A 774 -0.61 -36.06 3.35
C ILE A 774 -0.71 -34.56 3.03
N GLY A 775 -0.27 -34.14 1.83
CA GLY A 775 -0.34 -32.75 1.39
C GLY A 775 -1.79 -32.25 1.29
N PHE A 776 -2.67 -33.06 0.70
CA PHE A 776 -4.10 -32.77 0.63
C PHE A 776 -4.73 -32.66 2.03
N SER A 777 -4.39 -33.57 2.94
CA SER A 777 -4.88 -33.56 4.32
C SER A 777 -4.42 -32.32 5.09
N ALA A 778 -3.17 -31.89 4.90
CA ALA A 778 -2.63 -30.67 5.50
C ALA A 778 -3.41 -29.42 5.06
N ILE A 779 -3.81 -29.33 3.78
CA ILE A 779 -4.63 -28.24 3.26
C ILE A 779 -6.01 -28.22 3.94
N VAL A 780 -6.64 -29.39 4.08
CA VAL A 780 -7.95 -29.53 4.74
C VAL A 780 -7.87 -29.13 6.22
N ILE A 781 -6.83 -29.54 6.93
CA ILE A 781 -6.63 -29.18 8.35
C ILE A 781 -6.43 -27.67 8.51
N MET A 782 -5.76 -27.03 7.56
CA MET A 782 -5.51 -25.59 7.58
C MET A 782 -6.63 -24.73 6.98
N TRP A 783 -7.72 -25.35 6.52
CA TRP A 783 -8.78 -24.71 5.74
C TRP A 783 -9.33 -23.41 6.34
N GLN A 784 -9.52 -23.38 7.66
CA GLN A 784 -10.03 -22.21 8.38
C GLN A 784 -8.96 -21.13 8.62
N ARG A 785 -7.68 -21.49 8.66
CA ARG A 785 -6.55 -20.57 8.92
C ARG A 785 -5.98 -19.93 7.65
N ILE A 786 -6.28 -20.50 6.48
CA ILE A 786 -5.91 -19.98 5.15
C ILE A 786 -6.89 -18.88 4.68
N HIS A 787 -7.87 -18.50 5.48
CA HIS A 787 -8.86 -17.46 5.16
C HIS A 787 -8.22 -16.06 5.07
N THR A 788 -7.62 -15.76 3.93
CA THR A 788 -7.15 -14.42 3.56
C THR A 788 -8.13 -13.81 2.58
N VAL A 789 -8.47 -12.53 2.80
CA VAL A 789 -9.33 -11.76 1.90
C VAL A 789 -8.68 -11.77 0.51
N THR A 790 -9.46 -12.09 -0.53
CA THR A 790 -9.04 -11.99 -1.93
C THR A 790 -8.48 -10.59 -2.18
N GLY A 791 -7.23 -10.52 -2.65
CA GLY A 791 -6.52 -9.26 -2.89
C GLY A 791 -6.93 -8.58 -4.18
#